data_AF-A0A931ZBA8-F1
#
_entry.id   AF-A0A931ZBA8-F1
#
_cell.length_a   1.000
_cell.length_b   1.000
_cell.length_c   1.000
_cell.angle_alpha   90.00
_cell.angle_beta   90.00
_cell.angle_gamma   90.00
#
_symmetry.space_group_name_H-M   'P 1'
#
loop_
_entity.id
_entity.type
_entity.pdbx_description
1 polymer ?
#
loop_
_entity_poly.entity_id
_entity_poly.type
_entity_poly.pdbx_seq_one_letter_code
_entity_poly.pdbx_strand_id
1 'polypeptide(L)'
;MKKIPCSRSAAAVRGLFVCVLLAALGLAAPDALAQRGGRPAPAAPAAGLTEADTSIGLRLKATRTRAGASVTVDAIVPGSRIEHMNVQTGSALLFVLDQPVTSLDQACALIENWAAAPDGPLSLVLEHGRAKSKVMLFPIGAEARPSAPTGRGAGRGASAAAVTTSTEQALAAKRLAIRERRSPVPRGPVVPVRGEALDPWVIPGLAERPAAASRINVLHRVFIDPQTGELAFVGRYDPAFATGTIDYSTLLHDALLSPAPSFSLEPTAATKTAVASFARQFDQQMAANLSNVAAGKAWLTGIFDQLLTNPALETDRQRFLARGAELLHVPASDVPTHVQAMLGRTPMGSPPWVNFWAQAYQTMGAPEAAAYIRAAANKENDPAAFQGALDLLGLRPTINDLTARLQSRALTESVAYARLEVAIWAAIYSRCGVPARRWQAAGDSAGRTGDTRGFRTVIDELNADLVRERIIEPWLNDLVFTEQFLQQLHSMPALVTQPVCRDGLAPDSELARTFLAADWTLKNLTVTPELAARVPGHLTPTQFLFREEAARGNFDHGGVQFRLWLTPETVTLRHDAAGSVVEFRGGNPGLRAEVLEHTAVASAGSRLTREMLPAYALEISRRYDDYARALPELHRLREAAKLLALVRWAHERGLHLVPPESPAPPRSLPASFQRGFWSAFFLAQNGHTFLGLSASGGVDFSAGGDWVRSSVAPEVKESALGQLLGSAALGRAAVDAAASGDLESARALADQSARAMTGDFDISGQPALPQVPEASPPSPVDAALIQTEVLAQTRQDIDTMERAQKTLRQTGAGDLARAEAHDQWSRAEEHLAHLHSLLAAGASPLPAKQVVQLLRAGDWESLPKPQPPAVATAAPTPPAPTPAPPSPPVVDPEERARLRGEITQLRTELCRIQTQLRRFNATIQSDQDQRADWEKVTNDAYESALKRAQEKFEDFSVDFPGDILKEKLEKATDPAERAKIERALRLVDRFKDAYTTRDFSDWAAKEEFTREEIVEGIKQIMEICEVEQRIKDYLSKKWGLKRAIAYYEAGDDILTSAYDVTAEVVAWRRLKQLNQNSDSFLKATEASGRRLRKVVAEIHAREVQLGLDPGSTKEPCAAP
;
A
#
# COMPACT_ATOMS: atom_id res chain seq x y z
N MET A 1 -78.77 39.74 10.76
CA MET A 1 -78.83 41.14 10.29
C MET A 1 -78.67 42.08 11.49
N LYS A 2 -77.71 43.01 11.40
CA LYS A 2 -77.46 44.25 12.18
C LYS A 2 -76.92 44.21 13.64
N LYS A 3 -75.64 44.64 13.69
CA LYS A 3 -74.89 45.50 14.64
C LYS A 3 -74.44 44.95 16.01
N ILE A 4 -73.11 45.05 16.24
CA ILE A 4 -72.34 45.39 17.48
C ILE A 4 -70.81 45.31 17.11
N PRO A 5 -69.87 46.03 17.76
CA PRO A 5 -69.02 47.05 17.10
C PRO A 5 -67.50 46.79 17.13
N CYS A 6 -66.76 47.74 16.56
CA CYS A 6 -65.31 47.91 16.57
C CYS A 6 -64.64 47.65 17.94
N SER A 7 -63.52 46.92 17.92
CA SER A 7 -62.38 47.17 18.81
C SER A 7 -61.06 47.06 18.04
N ARG A 8 -60.27 48.12 18.12
CA ARG A 8 -58.92 48.29 17.59
C ARG A 8 -57.97 47.26 18.22
N SER A 9 -57.55 46.24 17.46
CA SER A 9 -56.38 45.40 17.82
C SER A 9 -55.74 44.66 16.63
N ALA A 10 -56.03 45.03 15.38
CA ALA A 10 -55.54 44.29 14.21
C ALA A 10 -54.42 45.00 13.42
N ALA A 11 -54.06 46.24 13.79
CA ALA A 11 -53.05 47.03 13.07
C ALA A 11 -51.63 46.92 13.66
N ALA A 12 -51.47 46.54 14.93
CA ALA A 12 -50.15 46.42 15.57
C ALA A 12 -49.43 45.09 15.27
N VAL A 13 -50.17 44.05 14.86
CA VAL A 13 -49.60 42.72 14.55
C VAL A 13 -49.18 42.61 13.07
N ARG A 14 -49.78 43.41 12.18
CA ARG A 14 -49.37 43.47 10.75
C ARG A 14 -48.12 44.34 10.52
N GLY A 15 -47.87 45.36 11.33
CA GLY A 15 -46.69 46.22 11.21
C GLY A 15 -45.39 45.51 11.62
N LEU A 16 -45.43 44.69 12.67
CA LEU A 16 -44.26 43.92 13.15
C LEU A 16 -43.82 42.85 12.12
N PHE A 17 -44.77 42.32 11.35
CA PHE A 17 -44.51 41.27 10.36
C PHE A 17 -43.85 41.81 9.09
N VAL A 18 -44.06 43.08 8.74
CA VAL A 18 -43.51 43.72 7.53
C VAL A 18 -42.09 44.28 7.76
N CYS A 19 -41.77 44.75 8.97
CA CYS A 19 -40.42 45.19 9.32
C CYS A 19 -39.42 44.02 9.45
N VAL A 20 -39.88 42.86 9.93
CA VAL A 20 -39.08 41.62 9.97
C VAL A 20 -38.86 41.02 8.57
N LEU A 21 -39.77 41.27 7.62
CA LEU A 21 -39.69 40.79 6.23
C LEU A 21 -38.66 41.55 5.38
N LEU A 22 -38.57 42.87 5.54
CA LEU A 22 -37.71 43.73 4.70
C LEU A 22 -36.23 43.73 5.13
N ALA A 23 -35.95 43.56 6.43
CA ALA A 23 -34.58 43.54 6.95
C ALA A 23 -33.86 42.20 6.77
N ALA A 24 -34.61 41.09 6.60
CA ALA A 24 -34.03 39.75 6.40
C ALA A 24 -33.52 39.50 4.96
N LEU A 25 -33.83 40.39 4.01
CA LEU A 25 -33.49 40.25 2.59
C LEU A 25 -32.31 41.12 2.11
N GLY A 26 -31.73 41.98 2.96
CA GLY A 26 -30.56 42.78 2.58
C GLY A 26 -30.74 43.70 1.36
N LEU A 27 -31.95 44.16 1.06
CA LEU A 27 -32.23 45.08 -0.05
C LEU A 27 -32.44 46.52 0.48
N ALA A 28 -31.62 47.46 0.01
CA ALA A 28 -31.84 48.89 0.20
C ALA A 28 -32.72 49.44 -0.93
N ALA A 29 -33.76 50.21 -0.59
CA ALA A 29 -34.53 51.04 -1.53
C ALA A 29 -34.05 52.50 -1.45
N PRO A 30 -34.15 53.28 -2.54
CA PRO A 30 -33.31 54.46 -2.78
C PRO A 30 -33.97 55.76 -2.31
N ASP A 31 -33.18 56.68 -1.76
CA ASP A 31 -33.61 58.07 -1.59
C ASP A 31 -32.94 58.99 -2.62
N ALA A 32 -33.81 59.70 -3.33
CA ALA A 32 -33.52 60.73 -4.30
C ALA A 32 -33.74 62.13 -3.69
N LEU A 33 -32.94 63.08 -4.21
CA LEU A 33 -33.13 64.55 -4.24
C LEU A 33 -32.90 65.36 -2.94
N ALA A 34 -31.88 66.24 -2.95
CA ALA A 34 -32.06 67.61 -3.46
C ALA A 34 -30.75 68.42 -3.52
N GLN A 35 -30.71 69.29 -4.53
CA GLN A 35 -29.63 70.20 -4.96
C GLN A 35 -29.53 71.50 -4.14
N ARG A 36 -28.33 72.10 -4.11
CA ARG A 36 -27.97 73.55 -4.22
C ARG A 36 -26.46 73.63 -3.83
N GLY A 37 -25.51 74.13 -4.60
CA GLY A 37 -25.48 75.21 -5.59
C GLY A 37 -24.62 76.34 -5.01
N GLY A 38 -23.36 76.50 -5.46
CA GLY A 38 -22.52 77.67 -5.14
C GLY A 38 -21.00 77.46 -5.18
N ARG A 39 -20.36 77.90 -6.27
CA ARG A 39 -18.92 78.27 -6.40
C ARG A 39 -18.88 79.79 -6.61
N PRO A 40 -17.82 80.54 -6.22
CA PRO A 40 -16.52 80.48 -6.91
C PRO A 40 -15.25 80.64 -6.03
N ALA A 41 -14.10 80.48 -6.71
CA ALA A 41 -12.69 80.34 -6.32
C ALA A 41 -11.98 81.67 -5.91
N PRO A 42 -10.62 81.83 -5.89
CA PRO A 42 -9.49 80.87 -5.94
C PRO A 42 -8.32 81.15 -4.94
N ALA A 43 -7.44 80.16 -4.69
CA ALA A 43 -6.01 80.40 -4.38
C ALA A 43 -5.16 79.10 -4.44
N ALA A 44 -4.27 79.07 -5.44
CA ALA A 44 -2.91 78.50 -5.57
C ALA A 44 -2.46 77.15 -4.94
N PRO A 45 -1.49 76.46 -5.58
CA PRO A 45 -1.32 75.01 -5.50
C PRO A 45 -0.15 74.58 -4.58
N ALA A 46 -0.30 73.46 -3.90
CA ALA A 46 0.81 72.76 -3.24
C ALA A 46 0.72 71.25 -3.46
N ALA A 47 1.67 70.75 -4.25
CA ALA A 47 2.26 69.41 -4.31
C ALA A 47 1.35 68.19 -4.04
N GLY A 48 0.77 67.67 -5.13
CA GLY A 48 0.30 66.29 -5.20
C GLY A 48 1.46 65.35 -5.55
N LEU A 49 1.65 64.33 -4.71
CA LEU A 49 2.41 63.12 -5.02
C LEU A 49 1.67 62.35 -6.13
N THR A 50 2.29 62.26 -7.30
CA THR A 50 2.07 61.18 -8.25
C THR A 50 3.46 60.64 -8.59
N GLU A 51 3.78 59.45 -8.09
CA GLU A 51 4.91 58.67 -8.59
C GLU A 51 4.65 58.34 -10.06
N ALA A 52 5.38 59.04 -10.93
CA ALA A 52 5.53 58.68 -12.32
C ALA A 52 6.66 57.67 -12.43
N ASP A 53 6.41 56.56 -13.13
CA ASP A 53 7.41 55.60 -13.59
C ASP A 53 8.48 56.32 -14.45
N THR A 54 9.67 56.55 -13.90
CA THR A 54 10.88 56.85 -14.66
C THR A 54 11.72 55.58 -14.80
N SER A 55 11.51 54.84 -15.88
CA SER A 55 12.42 53.76 -16.28
C SER A 55 13.69 54.34 -16.92
N ILE A 56 14.85 54.08 -16.31
CA ILE A 56 16.19 54.34 -16.87
C ILE A 56 16.55 53.16 -17.79
N GLY A 57 16.96 53.42 -19.03
CA GLY A 57 17.30 52.38 -20.01
C GLY A 57 18.75 52.45 -20.48
N LEU A 58 19.46 51.32 -20.43
CA LEU A 58 20.73 51.09 -21.12
C LEU A 58 20.44 50.53 -22.51
N ARG A 59 21.01 51.12 -23.57
CA ARG A 59 20.79 50.68 -24.95
C ARG A 59 22.02 49.89 -25.44
N LEU A 60 21.84 48.59 -25.62
CA LEU A 60 22.83 47.70 -26.22
C LEU A 60 22.38 47.31 -27.63
N LYS A 61 23.30 47.37 -28.59
CA LYS A 61 23.05 46.95 -29.97
C LYS A 61 23.94 45.75 -30.30
N ALA A 62 23.32 44.59 -30.46
CA ALA A 62 23.98 43.39 -30.96
C ALA A 62 23.79 43.31 -32.48
N THR A 63 24.88 43.19 -33.22
CA THR A 63 24.83 43.08 -34.69
C THR A 63 25.49 41.78 -35.13
N ARG A 64 24.73 40.95 -35.86
CA ARG A 64 25.23 39.69 -36.41
C ARG A 64 25.59 39.91 -37.87
N THR A 65 26.88 39.80 -38.20
CA THR A 65 27.35 39.84 -39.58
C THR A 65 27.76 38.44 -40.03
N ARG A 66 27.99 38.24 -41.34
CA ARG A 66 28.49 36.96 -41.88
C ARG A 66 29.87 36.56 -41.33
N ALA A 67 30.59 37.47 -40.66
CA ALA A 67 31.90 37.22 -40.06
C ALA A 67 31.86 37.04 -38.53
N GLY A 68 30.70 37.10 -37.88
CA GLY A 68 30.56 36.97 -36.42
C GLY A 68 29.58 37.98 -35.80
N ALA A 69 29.28 37.81 -34.51
CA ALA A 69 28.43 38.72 -33.73
C ALA A 69 29.29 39.67 -32.90
N SER A 70 28.95 40.97 -32.90
CA SER A 70 29.53 41.96 -31.99
C SER A 70 28.44 42.72 -31.23
N VAL A 71 28.77 43.18 -30.03
CA VAL A 71 27.90 43.97 -29.15
C VAL A 71 28.62 45.29 -28.82
N THR A 72 27.95 46.43 -29.00
CA THR A 72 28.46 47.75 -28.60
C THR A 72 27.47 48.49 -27.69
N VAL A 73 28.02 49.30 -26.77
CA VAL A 73 27.29 50.10 -25.78
C VAL A 73 27.33 51.58 -26.16
N ASP A 74 26.18 52.23 -26.31
CA ASP A 74 26.11 53.56 -26.93
C ASP A 74 26.10 54.78 -25.97
N ALA A 75 25.74 54.68 -24.68
CA ALA A 75 25.87 55.81 -23.71
C ALA A 75 25.62 55.43 -22.23
N ILE A 76 26.25 56.16 -21.28
CA ILE A 76 25.91 56.22 -19.84
C ILE A 76 26.13 57.66 -19.30
N VAL A 77 25.25 58.17 -18.43
CA VAL A 77 25.39 59.49 -17.75
C VAL A 77 26.08 59.31 -16.37
N PRO A 78 27.04 60.15 -15.97
CA PRO A 78 27.79 59.96 -14.71
C PRO A 78 26.98 60.30 -13.44
N GLY A 79 27.09 59.45 -12.40
CA GLY A 79 26.83 59.83 -11.00
C GLY A 79 25.70 59.14 -10.19
N SER A 80 25.23 57.93 -10.52
CA SER A 80 24.10 57.28 -9.79
C SER A 80 24.45 55.92 -9.14
N ARG A 81 23.88 55.62 -7.96
CA ARG A 81 23.96 54.33 -7.21
C ARG A 81 22.74 53.44 -7.51
N ILE A 82 22.93 52.11 -7.50
CA ILE A 82 21.98 51.11 -8.02
C ILE A 82 21.44 50.26 -6.85
N GLU A 83 20.13 50.33 -6.55
CA GLU A 83 19.49 49.32 -5.69
C GLU A 83 18.34 48.56 -6.35
N HIS A 84 17.70 49.03 -7.43
CA HIS A 84 16.73 48.19 -8.18
C HIS A 84 16.65 48.55 -9.66
N MET A 85 16.70 47.53 -10.53
CA MET A 85 16.27 47.68 -11.93
C MET A 85 15.70 46.36 -12.48
N ASN A 86 14.48 46.41 -13.02
CA ASN A 86 13.84 45.35 -13.82
C ASN A 86 13.77 45.81 -15.28
N VAL A 87 14.35 45.03 -16.21
CA VAL A 87 14.07 45.14 -17.65
C VAL A 87 13.99 43.74 -18.24
N GLN A 88 12.98 43.50 -19.08
CA GLN A 88 12.67 42.20 -19.66
C GLN A 88 12.84 42.24 -21.19
N THR A 89 13.84 41.55 -21.72
CA THR A 89 13.79 40.82 -23.01
C THR A 89 14.82 39.70 -22.99
N GLY A 90 14.43 38.51 -23.44
CA GLY A 90 15.15 37.25 -23.22
C GLY A 90 16.58 37.22 -23.76
N SER A 91 17.55 36.98 -22.86
CA SER A 91 18.62 35.96 -22.90
C SER A 91 19.74 36.36 -21.93
N ALA A 92 19.77 35.73 -20.73
CA ALA A 92 20.80 35.74 -19.68
C ALA A 92 21.20 37.07 -18.97
N LEU A 93 21.33 36.99 -17.64
CA LEU A 93 22.00 37.96 -16.75
C LEU A 93 23.44 37.49 -16.53
N LEU A 94 24.42 38.39 -16.57
CA LEU A 94 25.84 38.08 -16.38
C LEU A 94 26.35 38.77 -15.12
N PHE A 95 26.75 38.00 -14.12
CA PHE A 95 27.58 38.46 -13.01
C PHE A 95 28.80 37.54 -12.94
N VAL A 96 29.99 38.14 -12.85
CA VAL A 96 31.26 37.42 -12.63
C VAL A 96 31.58 37.54 -11.14
N LEU A 97 31.67 36.42 -10.43
CA LEU A 97 32.07 36.38 -9.02
C LEU A 97 33.40 35.64 -8.88
N ASP A 98 34.41 36.39 -8.41
CA ASP A 98 35.51 36.04 -7.47
C ASP A 98 36.72 37.00 -7.59
N GLN A 99 36.61 38.05 -8.39
CA GLN A 99 37.48 39.24 -8.31
C GLN A 99 36.59 40.49 -8.40
N PRO A 100 36.77 41.52 -7.54
CA PRO A 100 36.02 42.77 -7.67
C PRO A 100 36.39 43.44 -8.99
N VAL A 101 35.41 43.55 -9.89
CA VAL A 101 35.58 44.29 -11.14
C VAL A 101 35.24 45.75 -10.86
N THR A 102 36.25 46.60 -10.89
CA THR A 102 36.16 48.00 -10.44
C THR A 102 35.97 49.00 -11.57
N SER A 103 36.10 48.55 -12.83
CA SER A 103 35.90 49.37 -14.03
C SER A 103 35.36 48.56 -15.21
N LEU A 104 34.77 49.26 -16.18
CA LEU A 104 34.23 48.66 -17.41
C LEU A 104 35.33 48.01 -18.26
N ASP A 105 36.52 48.61 -18.31
CA ASP A 105 37.67 48.08 -19.06
C ASP A 105 38.16 46.75 -18.49
N GLN A 106 38.10 46.59 -17.16
CA GLN A 106 38.46 45.34 -16.47
C GLN A 106 37.45 44.22 -16.77
N ALA A 107 36.16 44.56 -16.92
CA ALA A 107 35.12 43.61 -17.32
C ALA A 107 35.30 43.13 -18.77
N CYS A 108 35.59 44.06 -19.69
CA CYS A 108 35.83 43.75 -21.10
C CYS A 108 37.09 42.88 -21.27
N ALA A 109 38.18 43.19 -20.57
CA ALA A 109 39.42 42.41 -20.62
C ALA A 109 39.26 40.97 -20.09
N LEU A 110 38.44 40.74 -19.07
CA LEU A 110 38.16 39.40 -18.55
C LEU A 110 37.37 38.54 -19.55
N ILE A 111 36.44 39.14 -20.27
CA ILE A 111 35.63 38.46 -21.30
C ILE A 111 36.49 38.14 -22.54
N GLU A 112 37.35 39.08 -22.96
CA GLU A 112 38.28 38.88 -24.07
C GLU A 112 39.34 37.81 -23.77
N ASN A 113 39.89 37.78 -22.55
CA ASN A 113 40.86 36.76 -22.14
C ASN A 113 40.25 35.35 -22.03
N TRP A 114 38.97 35.24 -21.64
CA TRP A 114 38.27 33.95 -21.61
C TRP A 114 37.95 33.42 -23.01
N ALA A 115 37.55 34.30 -23.94
CA ALA A 115 37.31 33.93 -25.33
C ALA A 115 38.58 33.43 -26.06
N ALA A 116 39.78 33.72 -25.50
CA ALA A 116 41.06 33.31 -26.05
C ALA A 116 41.67 32.04 -25.40
N ALA A 117 41.07 31.47 -24.35
CA ALA A 117 41.61 30.31 -23.64
C ALA A 117 41.16 28.97 -24.28
N PRO A 118 42.09 28.09 -24.70
CA PRO A 118 41.75 26.77 -25.23
C PRO A 118 41.59 25.78 -24.07
N ASP A 119 40.42 25.18 -24.00
CA ASP A 119 40.08 23.95 -23.25
C ASP A 119 39.76 24.08 -21.74
N GLY A 120 38.45 24.18 -21.47
CA GLY A 120 37.82 23.81 -20.20
C GLY A 120 36.39 24.33 -20.08
N PRO A 121 35.39 23.54 -19.64
CA PRO A 121 34.06 24.05 -19.38
C PRO A 121 34.04 24.97 -18.16
N LEU A 122 33.39 26.12 -18.29
CA LEU A 122 33.20 27.06 -17.20
C LEU A 122 31.98 26.63 -16.37
N SER A 123 32.17 26.46 -15.06
CA SER A 123 31.06 26.16 -14.15
C SER A 123 30.57 27.42 -13.45
N LEU A 124 29.29 27.73 -13.61
CA LEU A 124 28.64 28.90 -13.04
C LEU A 124 27.64 28.45 -12.00
N VAL A 125 27.60 29.11 -10.85
CA VAL A 125 26.55 28.90 -9.85
C VAL A 125 25.60 30.08 -9.88
N LEU A 126 24.34 29.81 -10.17
CA LEU A 126 23.27 30.77 -10.26
C LEU A 126 22.53 30.80 -8.92
N GLU A 127 22.43 31.97 -8.32
CA GLU A 127 21.65 32.19 -7.10
C GLU A 127 20.35 32.91 -7.40
N HIS A 128 19.25 32.33 -6.94
CA HIS A 128 17.93 32.96 -6.93
C HIS A 128 17.32 32.83 -5.54
N GLY A 129 17.42 33.89 -4.73
CA GLY A 129 17.11 33.79 -3.30
C GLY A 129 18.03 32.79 -2.60
N ARG A 130 17.48 31.78 -1.91
CA ARG A 130 18.27 30.75 -1.19
C ARG A 130 18.64 29.52 -2.04
N ALA A 131 18.23 29.45 -3.31
CA ALA A 131 18.53 28.31 -4.17
C ALA A 131 19.77 28.60 -5.03
N LYS A 132 20.74 27.66 -5.01
CA LYS A 132 21.93 27.66 -5.87
C LYS A 132 21.80 26.58 -6.93
N SER A 133 22.02 26.93 -8.20
CA SER A 133 21.98 26.00 -9.33
C SER A 133 23.27 26.09 -10.14
N LYS A 134 23.96 24.97 -10.35
CA LYS A 134 25.25 24.93 -11.09
C LYS A 134 25.01 24.63 -12.57
N VAL A 135 25.55 25.46 -13.45
CA VAL A 135 25.44 25.34 -14.92
C VAL A 135 26.83 25.29 -15.53
N MET A 136 27.07 24.33 -16.42
CA MET A 136 28.34 24.17 -17.13
C MET A 136 28.21 24.71 -18.56
N LEU A 137 29.13 25.59 -18.95
CA LEU A 137 29.21 26.13 -20.31
C LEU A 137 30.42 25.55 -21.03
N PHE A 138 30.24 25.12 -22.28
CA PHE A 138 31.29 24.57 -23.13
C PHE A 138 31.54 25.50 -24.33
N PRO A 139 32.79 25.64 -24.82
CA PRO A 139 33.07 26.38 -26.03
C PRO A 139 32.47 25.68 -27.27
N ILE A 140 31.91 26.47 -28.18
CA ILE A 140 31.25 25.96 -29.40
C ILE A 140 32.33 25.54 -30.41
N GLY A 141 32.56 24.24 -30.56
CA GLY A 141 33.53 23.68 -31.51
C GLY A 141 33.90 22.20 -31.33
N ALA A 142 33.48 21.52 -30.26
CA ALA A 142 33.73 20.09 -30.08
C ALA A 142 32.61 19.24 -30.70
N GLU A 143 32.94 18.48 -31.75
CA GLU A 143 32.02 17.61 -32.48
C GLU A 143 31.54 16.41 -31.64
N ALA A 144 30.23 16.13 -31.69
CA ALA A 144 29.69 14.78 -31.50
C ALA A 144 28.57 14.57 -32.54
N ARG A 145 28.84 13.73 -33.56
CA ARG A 145 27.85 13.27 -34.53
C ARG A 145 26.79 12.42 -33.83
N PRO A 146 25.50 12.55 -34.19
CA PRO A 146 24.93 11.52 -35.06
C PRO A 146 23.94 12.04 -36.12
N SER A 147 23.73 11.14 -37.08
CA SER A 147 22.94 11.16 -38.32
C SER A 147 21.48 11.64 -38.24
N ALA A 148 21.08 12.42 -39.25
CA ALA A 148 19.69 12.69 -39.65
C ALA A 148 19.30 11.86 -40.90
N PRO A 149 18.00 11.79 -41.24
CA PRO A 149 17.57 12.39 -42.52
C PRO A 149 16.32 13.27 -42.34
N THR A 150 16.46 14.58 -42.53
CA THR A 150 16.01 15.40 -43.69
C THR A 150 14.49 15.52 -43.90
N GLY A 151 14.01 16.75 -43.74
CA GLY A 151 12.74 17.25 -44.29
C GLY A 151 12.74 18.77 -44.34
N ARG A 152 12.99 19.34 -45.53
CA ARG A 152 12.99 20.79 -45.84
C ARG A 152 11.58 21.36 -45.88
N GLY A 153 11.44 22.65 -45.51
CA GLY A 153 10.29 23.47 -45.87
C GLY A 153 10.56 24.95 -45.59
N ALA A 154 10.93 25.69 -46.65
CA ALA A 154 11.14 27.14 -46.64
C ALA A 154 9.80 27.89 -46.80
N GLY A 155 9.68 29.09 -46.20
CA GLY A 155 8.55 29.99 -46.44
C GLY A 155 8.84 31.41 -45.94
N ARG A 156 8.72 32.39 -46.84
CA ARG A 156 9.25 33.77 -46.79
C ARG A 156 8.43 34.75 -45.94
N GLY A 157 9.08 35.88 -45.62
CA GLY A 157 8.56 37.00 -44.83
C GLY A 157 7.46 37.84 -45.49
N ALA A 158 6.89 38.76 -44.70
CA ALA A 158 6.72 40.17 -45.08
C ALA A 158 6.29 41.05 -43.88
N SER A 159 7.06 42.14 -43.74
CA SER A 159 6.79 43.52 -43.31
C SER A 159 5.61 43.93 -42.42
N ALA A 160 5.95 44.87 -41.54
CA ALA A 160 5.15 45.66 -40.62
C ALA A 160 4.33 46.79 -41.27
N ALA A 161 3.25 47.20 -40.61
CA ALA A 161 2.77 48.58 -40.52
C ALA A 161 1.90 48.77 -39.26
N ALA A 162 2.07 49.92 -38.60
CA ALA A 162 1.49 50.32 -37.32
C ALA A 162 0.11 50.97 -37.47
N VAL A 163 -0.75 50.93 -36.44
CA VAL A 163 -1.54 52.07 -35.88
C VAL A 163 -2.10 51.67 -34.49
N THR A 164 -2.00 52.62 -33.58
CA THR A 164 -2.38 52.66 -32.16
C THR A 164 -3.89 52.84 -31.92
N THR A 165 -4.48 52.10 -30.97
CA THR A 165 -5.26 52.57 -29.78
C THR A 165 -6.08 51.43 -29.12
N SER A 166 -6.31 51.54 -27.80
CA SER A 166 -7.05 50.65 -26.88
C SER A 166 -6.30 49.40 -26.35
N THR A 167 -5.46 49.63 -25.34
CA THR A 167 -4.58 48.63 -24.71
C THR A 167 -5.31 47.61 -23.82
N GLU A 168 -6.53 47.88 -23.34
CA GLU A 168 -7.22 46.96 -22.41
C GLU A 168 -8.04 45.87 -23.11
N GLN A 169 -8.76 46.20 -24.18
CA GLN A 169 -9.47 45.19 -24.99
C GLN A 169 -8.50 44.33 -25.81
N ALA A 170 -7.37 44.91 -26.24
CA ALA A 170 -6.29 44.15 -26.87
C ALA A 170 -5.60 43.20 -25.88
N LEU A 171 -5.47 43.54 -24.59
CA LEU A 171 -4.88 42.62 -23.59
C LEU A 171 -5.81 41.46 -23.24
N ALA A 172 -7.13 41.70 -23.18
CA ALA A 172 -8.13 40.64 -22.99
C ALA A 172 -8.22 39.71 -24.22
N ALA A 173 -8.25 40.26 -25.44
CA ALA A 173 -8.26 39.49 -26.68
C ALA A 173 -6.92 38.77 -26.94
N LYS A 174 -5.79 39.34 -26.53
CA LYS A 174 -4.46 38.72 -26.64
C LYS A 174 -4.26 37.64 -25.58
N ARG A 175 -4.87 37.76 -24.39
CA ARG A 175 -4.94 36.67 -23.39
C ARG A 175 -5.81 35.51 -23.87
N LEU A 176 -6.91 35.79 -24.57
CA LEU A 176 -7.75 34.76 -25.20
C LEU A 176 -7.02 34.09 -26.39
N ALA A 177 -6.37 34.88 -27.25
CA ALA A 177 -5.61 34.38 -28.41
C ALA A 177 -4.31 33.65 -28.03
N ILE A 178 -3.67 33.97 -26.90
CA ILE A 178 -2.52 33.22 -26.35
C ILE A 178 -2.99 31.90 -25.72
N ARG A 179 -4.23 31.84 -25.20
CA ARG A 179 -4.86 30.60 -24.73
C ARG A 179 -5.27 29.68 -25.88
N GLU A 180 -5.65 30.25 -27.03
CA GLU A 180 -6.02 29.50 -28.25
C GLU A 180 -4.84 29.15 -29.17
N ARG A 181 -3.67 29.81 -29.06
CA ARG A 181 -2.47 29.54 -29.90
C ARG A 181 -1.45 28.57 -29.29
N ARG A 182 -1.66 28.04 -28.10
CA ARG A 182 -0.88 26.90 -27.59
C ARG A 182 -1.45 25.59 -28.15
N SER A 183 -1.26 25.36 -29.44
CA SER A 183 -1.29 24.00 -29.96
C SER A 183 -0.05 23.24 -29.48
N PRO A 184 -0.19 21.99 -29.03
CA PRO A 184 0.93 21.15 -28.65
C PRO A 184 1.77 20.81 -29.88
N VAL A 185 3.08 20.61 -29.66
CA VAL A 185 3.98 19.92 -30.61
C VAL A 185 3.26 18.65 -31.12
N PRO A 186 3.26 18.35 -32.44
CA PRO A 186 2.56 17.20 -32.96
C PRO A 186 3.23 15.92 -32.47
N ARG A 187 2.73 15.38 -31.34
CA ARG A 187 2.74 13.94 -31.16
C ARG A 187 1.76 13.41 -32.21
N GLY A 188 2.18 12.44 -33.01
CA GLY A 188 1.30 11.76 -33.97
C GLY A 188 0.00 11.34 -33.27
N PRO A 189 -1.11 11.14 -34.01
CA PRO A 189 -2.42 10.92 -33.41
C PRO A 189 -2.37 9.71 -32.49
N VAL A 190 -2.19 9.96 -31.19
CA VAL A 190 -2.62 9.05 -30.14
C VAL A 190 -4.11 9.20 -30.19
N VAL A 191 -4.75 8.33 -30.96
CA VAL A 191 -6.19 8.12 -30.89
C VAL A 191 -6.49 7.94 -29.41
N PRO A 192 -7.27 8.83 -28.76
CA PRO A 192 -7.75 8.56 -27.42
C PRO A 192 -8.67 7.37 -27.60
N VAL A 193 -8.13 6.16 -27.40
CA VAL A 193 -8.92 4.97 -27.17
C VAL A 193 -9.86 5.38 -26.06
N ARG A 194 -11.17 5.36 -26.32
CA ARG A 194 -12.17 5.45 -25.26
C ARG A 194 -11.74 4.40 -24.25
N GLY A 195 -11.17 4.86 -23.14
CA GLY A 195 -10.62 3.99 -22.13
C GLY A 195 -11.79 3.29 -21.49
N GLU A 196 -12.17 2.12 -22.00
CA GLU A 196 -12.71 1.10 -21.12
C GLU A 196 -11.71 1.01 -19.97
N ALA A 197 -12.19 1.28 -18.76
CA ALA A 197 -11.38 1.18 -17.57
C ALA A 197 -10.80 -0.23 -17.58
N LEU A 198 -9.51 -0.33 -17.89
CA LEU A 198 -8.83 -1.61 -17.95
C LEU A 198 -9.02 -2.26 -16.59
N ASP A 199 -9.59 -3.46 -16.59
CA ASP A 199 -9.76 -4.24 -15.38
C ASP A 199 -8.39 -4.25 -14.65
N PRO A 200 -8.30 -3.74 -13.40
CA PRO A 200 -7.03 -3.61 -12.70
C PRO A 200 -6.33 -4.96 -12.52
N TRP A 201 -7.07 -6.07 -12.60
CA TRP A 201 -6.59 -7.44 -12.47
C TRP A 201 -5.94 -7.97 -13.76
N VAL A 202 -6.17 -7.33 -14.92
CA VAL A 202 -5.53 -7.71 -16.19
C VAL A 202 -4.10 -7.16 -16.26
N ILE A 203 -3.16 -8.04 -16.59
CA ILE A 203 -1.73 -7.72 -16.68
C ILE A 203 -1.39 -7.36 -18.14
N PRO A 204 -1.06 -6.09 -18.45
CA PRO A 204 -0.78 -5.68 -19.82
C PRO A 204 0.40 -6.45 -20.42
N GLY A 205 0.21 -6.98 -21.63
CA GLY A 205 1.25 -7.72 -22.35
C GLY A 205 1.49 -9.15 -21.86
N LEU A 206 0.76 -9.63 -20.85
CA LEU A 206 0.79 -11.03 -20.44
C LEU A 206 -0.33 -11.78 -21.16
N ALA A 207 -0.01 -12.38 -22.31
CA ALA A 207 -1.00 -13.15 -23.07
C ALA A 207 -1.60 -14.28 -22.24
N GLU A 208 -2.93 -14.40 -22.22
CA GLU A 208 -3.61 -15.53 -21.62
C GLU A 208 -3.13 -16.83 -22.28
N ARG A 209 -2.94 -17.87 -21.47
CA ARG A 209 -2.55 -19.16 -22.00
C ARG A 209 -3.80 -19.79 -22.63
N PRO A 210 -3.73 -20.32 -23.86
CA PRO A 210 -4.76 -21.23 -24.33
C PRO A 210 -4.86 -22.38 -23.33
N ALA A 211 -6.09 -22.82 -23.02
CA ALA A 211 -6.33 -23.87 -22.03
C ALA A 211 -5.38 -25.05 -22.29
N ALA A 212 -4.60 -25.43 -21.27
CA ALA A 212 -3.75 -26.61 -21.35
C ALA A 212 -4.63 -27.86 -21.53
N ALA A 213 -4.10 -28.88 -22.21
CA ALA A 213 -4.79 -30.16 -22.38
C ALA A 213 -5.05 -30.88 -21.04
N SER A 214 -4.28 -30.57 -19.99
CA SER A 214 -4.52 -31.08 -18.64
C SER A 214 -5.91 -30.65 -18.17
N ARG A 215 -6.74 -31.57 -17.68
CA ARG A 215 -8.07 -31.25 -17.13
C ARG A 215 -8.02 -31.00 -15.62
N ILE A 216 -6.90 -30.48 -15.11
CA ILE A 216 -6.66 -30.31 -13.68
C ILE A 216 -6.25 -28.87 -13.34
N ASN A 217 -6.83 -28.33 -12.27
CA ASN A 217 -6.40 -27.08 -11.66
C ASN A 217 -6.22 -27.23 -10.14
N VAL A 218 -6.51 -28.38 -9.55
CA VAL A 218 -6.21 -28.72 -8.16
C VAL A 218 -5.45 -30.03 -8.12
N LEU A 219 -4.19 -30.00 -7.71
CA LEU A 219 -3.33 -31.17 -7.57
C LEU A 219 -3.59 -31.84 -6.22
N HIS A 220 -3.92 -33.13 -6.25
CA HIS A 220 -4.16 -33.94 -5.06
C HIS A 220 -2.99 -34.88 -4.79
N ARG A 221 -2.44 -35.52 -5.83
CA ARG A 221 -1.37 -36.52 -5.69
C ARG A 221 -0.37 -36.48 -6.83
N VAL A 222 0.84 -36.95 -6.53
CA VAL A 222 1.87 -37.27 -7.51
C VAL A 222 2.31 -38.71 -7.29
N PHE A 223 2.30 -39.51 -8.35
CA PHE A 223 2.95 -40.82 -8.37
C PHE A 223 4.36 -40.66 -8.90
N ILE A 224 5.31 -41.34 -8.26
CA ILE A 224 6.74 -41.31 -8.58
C ILE A 224 7.20 -42.73 -8.81
N ASP A 225 7.75 -43.00 -10.00
CA ASP A 225 8.49 -44.23 -10.22
C ASP A 225 9.84 -44.10 -9.50
N PRO A 226 10.11 -44.90 -8.45
CA PRO A 226 11.34 -44.79 -7.67
C PRO A 226 12.60 -45.16 -8.46
N GLN A 227 12.47 -45.86 -9.60
CA GLN A 227 13.61 -46.26 -10.43
C GLN A 227 13.99 -45.19 -11.45
N THR A 228 13.00 -44.66 -12.15
CA THR A 228 13.21 -43.72 -13.26
C THR A 228 13.07 -42.25 -12.84
N GLY A 229 12.37 -41.99 -11.73
CA GLY A 229 11.96 -40.65 -11.31
C GLY A 229 10.76 -40.11 -12.08
N GLU A 230 10.18 -40.87 -13.01
CA GLU A 230 9.03 -40.43 -13.81
C GLU A 230 7.79 -40.20 -12.95
N LEU A 231 7.00 -39.20 -13.35
CA LEU A 231 5.89 -38.71 -12.54
C LEU A 231 4.55 -38.80 -13.27
N ALA A 232 3.48 -39.04 -12.51
CA ALA A 232 2.11 -38.82 -12.96
C ALA A 232 1.36 -37.92 -11.97
N PHE A 233 0.74 -36.85 -12.49
CA PHE A 233 -0.06 -35.93 -11.70
C PHE A 233 -1.52 -36.39 -11.66
N VAL A 234 -2.08 -36.43 -10.45
CA VAL A 234 -3.49 -36.75 -10.23
C VAL A 234 -4.15 -35.62 -9.46
N GLY A 235 -5.24 -35.11 -10.01
CA GLY A 235 -5.93 -33.93 -9.53
C GLY A 235 -7.31 -33.81 -10.14
N ARG A 236 -8.01 -32.72 -9.83
CA ARG A 236 -9.33 -32.43 -10.38
C ARG A 236 -9.39 -31.04 -10.99
N TYR A 237 -10.44 -30.80 -11.77
CA TYR A 237 -10.86 -29.45 -12.12
C TYR A 237 -11.93 -28.99 -11.13
N ASP A 238 -11.65 -27.91 -10.40
CA ASP A 238 -12.57 -27.27 -9.50
C ASP A 238 -13.00 -25.91 -10.09
N PRO A 239 -14.26 -25.78 -10.55
CA PRO A 239 -14.75 -24.57 -11.20
C PRO A 239 -14.89 -23.38 -10.24
N ALA A 240 -14.79 -23.59 -8.92
CA ALA A 240 -14.75 -22.50 -7.96
C ALA A 240 -13.49 -21.64 -8.11
N PHE A 241 -12.45 -22.17 -8.75
CA PHE A 241 -11.25 -21.43 -9.11
C PHE A 241 -11.24 -21.17 -10.62
N ALA A 242 -11.50 -19.93 -11.02
CA ALA A 242 -11.51 -19.50 -12.42
C ALA A 242 -10.11 -19.41 -13.06
N THR A 243 -9.18 -20.30 -12.69
CA THR A 243 -7.80 -20.35 -13.21
C THR A 243 -7.67 -20.94 -14.58
N GLY A 244 -8.71 -21.60 -15.08
CA GLY A 244 -8.53 -22.59 -16.14
C GLY A 244 -7.62 -23.74 -15.68
N THR A 245 -7.11 -24.50 -16.62
CA THR A 245 -6.24 -25.64 -16.38
C THR A 245 -4.80 -25.20 -16.11
N ILE A 246 -4.10 -25.97 -15.26
CA ILE A 246 -2.73 -25.66 -14.85
C ILE A 246 -1.76 -26.67 -15.48
N ASP A 247 -0.71 -26.16 -16.11
CA ASP A 247 0.37 -26.98 -16.66
C ASP A 247 1.40 -27.29 -15.56
N TYR A 248 1.10 -28.34 -14.78
CA TYR A 248 1.96 -28.81 -13.71
C TYR A 248 3.31 -29.34 -14.21
N SER A 249 3.42 -29.81 -15.46
CA SER A 249 4.68 -30.32 -16.00
C SER A 249 5.68 -29.19 -16.21
N THR A 250 5.25 -28.10 -16.86
CA THR A 250 6.10 -26.91 -17.04
C THR A 250 6.46 -26.27 -15.69
N LEU A 251 5.49 -26.12 -14.78
CA LEU A 251 5.76 -25.57 -13.45
C LEU A 251 6.75 -26.45 -12.66
N LEU A 252 6.67 -27.78 -12.78
CA LEU A 252 7.61 -28.68 -12.13
C LEU A 252 9.01 -28.55 -12.72
N HIS A 253 9.12 -28.47 -14.05
CA HIS A 253 10.40 -28.25 -14.73
C HIS A 253 11.08 -26.98 -14.21
N ASP A 254 10.33 -25.88 -14.10
CA ASP A 254 10.82 -24.62 -13.56
C ASP A 254 11.20 -24.74 -12.06
N ALA A 255 10.38 -25.43 -11.27
CA ALA A 255 10.64 -25.66 -9.84
C ALA A 255 11.89 -26.52 -9.59
N LEU A 256 12.22 -27.46 -10.48
CA LEU A 256 13.46 -28.25 -10.41
C LEU A 256 14.69 -27.38 -10.64
N LEU A 257 14.60 -26.39 -11.52
CA LEU A 257 15.68 -25.43 -11.77
C LEU A 257 15.79 -24.37 -10.65
N SER A 258 14.68 -24.08 -9.97
CA SER A 258 14.60 -23.04 -8.94
C SER A 258 13.69 -23.49 -7.79
N PRO A 259 14.20 -24.29 -6.83
CA PRO A 259 13.40 -24.85 -5.73
C PRO A 259 13.10 -23.85 -4.60
N ALA A 260 13.73 -22.67 -4.64
CA ALA A 260 13.62 -21.62 -3.62
C ALA A 260 13.46 -20.22 -4.25
N PRO A 261 12.58 -20.04 -5.24
CA PRO A 261 12.56 -18.84 -6.06
C PRO A 261 12.00 -17.64 -5.28
N SER A 262 12.42 -16.44 -5.65
CA SER A 262 11.76 -15.21 -5.23
C SER A 262 11.58 -14.24 -6.40
N PHE A 263 10.53 -13.42 -6.30
CA PHE A 263 10.11 -12.50 -7.35
C PHE A 263 9.53 -11.22 -6.74
N SER A 264 9.79 -10.09 -7.37
CA SER A 264 9.02 -8.86 -7.12
C SER A 264 8.95 -7.98 -8.36
N LEU A 265 7.81 -7.34 -8.59
CA LEU A 265 7.65 -6.18 -9.46
C LEU A 265 8.16 -4.95 -8.72
N GLU A 266 9.39 -4.53 -9.03
CA GLU A 266 9.99 -3.37 -8.40
C GLU A 266 9.88 -2.11 -9.26
N PRO A 267 9.74 -0.92 -8.67
CA PRO A 267 9.94 0.32 -9.41
C PRO A 267 11.35 0.37 -10.00
N THR A 268 11.49 0.85 -11.24
CA THR A 268 12.81 1.10 -11.85
C THR A 268 13.60 2.14 -11.04
N ALA A 269 14.94 2.16 -11.15
CA ALA A 269 15.76 3.16 -10.44
C ALA A 269 15.35 4.61 -10.75
N ALA A 270 14.98 4.88 -12.01
CA ALA A 270 14.41 6.16 -12.42
C ALA A 270 13.10 6.47 -11.69
N THR A 271 12.18 5.50 -11.61
CA THR A 271 10.92 5.62 -10.87
C THR A 271 11.17 5.84 -9.38
N LYS A 272 12.05 5.08 -8.73
CA LYS A 272 12.42 5.26 -7.30
C LYS A 272 12.90 6.70 -7.04
N THR A 273 13.76 7.23 -7.91
CA THR A 273 14.29 8.60 -7.81
C THR A 273 13.18 9.65 -7.99
N ALA A 274 12.32 9.43 -8.99
CA ALA A 274 11.24 10.33 -9.32
C ALA A 274 10.16 10.38 -8.21
N VAL A 275 9.83 9.22 -7.63
CA VAL A 275 8.94 9.11 -6.46
C VAL A 275 9.55 9.76 -5.23
N ALA A 276 10.84 9.55 -4.95
CA ALA A 276 11.49 10.22 -3.82
C ALA A 276 11.49 11.75 -3.96
N SER A 277 11.70 12.26 -5.18
CA SER A 277 11.56 13.69 -5.46
C SER A 277 10.13 14.18 -5.30
N PHE A 278 9.16 13.41 -5.80
CA PHE A 278 7.74 13.71 -5.67
C PHE A 278 7.32 13.78 -4.20
N ALA A 279 7.66 12.76 -3.40
CA ALA A 279 7.35 12.70 -1.98
C ALA A 279 7.85 13.94 -1.24
N ARG A 280 9.10 14.36 -1.46
CA ARG A 280 9.64 15.59 -0.86
C ARG A 280 8.88 16.86 -1.26
N GLN A 281 8.50 16.98 -2.54
CA GLN A 281 7.73 18.14 -3.02
C GLN A 281 6.31 18.13 -2.43
N PHE A 282 5.71 16.95 -2.36
CA PHE A 282 4.41 16.73 -1.79
C PHE A 282 4.38 17.06 -0.29
N ASP A 283 5.37 16.60 0.48
CA ASP A 283 5.52 16.93 1.90
C ASP A 283 5.66 18.44 2.14
N GLN A 284 6.44 19.13 1.30
CA GLN A 284 6.56 20.59 1.34
C GLN A 284 5.23 21.29 1.02
N GLN A 285 4.50 20.79 0.02
CA GLN A 285 3.16 21.28 -0.30
C GLN A 285 2.19 21.06 0.86
N MET A 286 2.27 19.91 1.54
CA MET A 286 1.42 19.61 2.69
C MET A 286 1.74 20.47 3.91
N ALA A 287 3.02 20.66 4.22
CA ALA A 287 3.43 21.59 5.27
C ALA A 287 2.91 23.02 4.97
N ALA A 288 2.99 23.46 3.71
CA ALA A 288 2.46 24.77 3.31
C ALA A 288 0.93 24.85 3.48
N ASN A 289 0.19 23.82 3.05
CA ASN A 289 -1.26 23.75 3.15
C ASN A 289 -1.75 23.70 4.60
N LEU A 290 -1.05 22.97 5.48
CA LEU A 290 -1.36 22.89 6.90
C LEU A 290 -1.03 24.19 7.65
N SER A 291 0.03 24.90 7.24
CA SER A 291 0.41 26.18 7.85
C SER A 291 -0.48 27.37 7.43
N ASN A 292 -1.31 27.22 6.39
CA ASN A 292 -2.12 28.29 5.83
C ASN A 292 -3.51 27.81 5.41
N VAL A 293 -4.54 28.22 6.14
CA VAL A 293 -5.95 27.87 5.89
C VAL A 293 -6.41 28.18 4.47
N ALA A 294 -5.99 29.31 3.89
CA ALA A 294 -6.37 29.66 2.52
C ALA A 294 -5.72 28.74 1.49
N ALA A 295 -4.46 28.33 1.73
CA ALA A 295 -3.76 27.36 0.88
C ALA A 295 -4.40 25.97 1.00
N GLY A 296 -4.69 25.49 2.22
CA GLY A 296 -5.40 24.24 2.46
C GLY A 296 -6.78 24.21 1.80
N LYS A 297 -7.56 25.29 1.91
CA LYS A 297 -8.86 25.43 1.23
C LYS A 297 -8.73 25.39 -0.28
N ALA A 298 -7.77 26.13 -0.85
CA ALA A 298 -7.53 26.15 -2.30
C ALA A 298 -7.12 24.76 -2.82
N TRP A 299 -6.27 24.06 -2.08
CA TRP A 299 -5.85 22.70 -2.39
C TRP A 299 -7.03 21.72 -2.37
N LEU A 300 -7.82 21.70 -1.29
CA LEU A 300 -9.00 20.83 -1.20
C LEU A 300 -10.04 21.13 -2.29
N THR A 301 -10.24 22.41 -2.60
CA THR A 301 -11.10 22.84 -3.71
C THR A 301 -10.59 22.29 -5.04
N GLY A 302 -9.27 22.33 -5.27
CA GLY A 302 -8.64 21.76 -6.46
C GLY A 302 -8.84 20.25 -6.57
N ILE A 303 -8.78 19.50 -5.46
CA ILE A 303 -9.08 18.06 -5.42
C ILE A 303 -10.52 17.82 -5.87
N PHE A 304 -11.49 18.49 -5.24
CA PHE A 304 -12.90 18.31 -5.58
C PHE A 304 -13.22 18.70 -7.02
N ASP A 305 -12.61 19.77 -7.53
CA ASP A 305 -12.77 20.16 -8.92
C ASP A 305 -12.26 19.09 -9.88
N GLN A 306 -11.08 18.52 -9.62
CA GLN A 306 -10.54 17.43 -10.44
C GLN A 306 -11.45 16.21 -10.42
N LEU A 307 -11.89 15.78 -9.23
CA LEU A 307 -12.78 14.62 -9.12
C LEU A 307 -14.13 14.84 -9.82
N LEU A 308 -14.69 16.04 -9.75
CA LEU A 308 -16.00 16.32 -10.35
C LEU A 308 -15.95 16.56 -11.86
N THR A 309 -14.82 17.03 -12.40
CA THR A 309 -14.76 17.54 -13.79
C THR A 309 -13.82 16.77 -14.71
N ASN A 310 -12.85 16.03 -14.18
CA ASN A 310 -11.86 15.34 -14.99
C ASN A 310 -12.33 13.91 -15.35
N PRO A 311 -12.68 13.62 -16.61
CA PRO A 311 -13.15 12.29 -17.01
C PRO A 311 -12.05 11.22 -16.92
N ALA A 312 -10.79 11.63 -16.85
CA ALA A 312 -9.67 10.71 -16.63
C ALA A 312 -9.67 10.12 -15.22
N LEU A 313 -10.42 10.71 -14.28
CA LEU A 313 -10.50 10.30 -12.88
C LEU A 313 -11.82 9.61 -12.56
N GLU A 314 -12.43 8.91 -13.52
CA GLU A 314 -13.76 8.33 -13.35
C GLU A 314 -13.84 7.34 -12.18
N THR A 315 -12.82 6.49 -12.00
CA THR A 315 -12.76 5.56 -10.86
C THR A 315 -12.72 6.30 -9.52
N ASP A 316 -11.86 7.31 -9.40
CA ASP A 316 -11.74 8.13 -8.19
C ASP A 316 -13.02 8.94 -7.93
N ARG A 317 -13.64 9.45 -9.01
CA ARG A 317 -14.92 10.16 -8.96
C ARG A 317 -16.01 9.23 -8.42
N GLN A 318 -16.12 8.01 -8.93
CA GLN A 318 -17.13 7.06 -8.45
C GLN A 318 -16.95 6.74 -6.98
N ARG A 319 -15.72 6.49 -6.52
CA ARG A 319 -15.38 6.32 -5.09
C ARG A 319 -15.83 7.53 -4.26
N PHE A 320 -15.44 8.72 -4.70
CA PHE A 320 -15.76 9.97 -4.02
C PHE A 320 -17.27 10.24 -3.93
N LEU A 321 -18.00 10.03 -5.03
CA LEU A 321 -19.44 10.23 -5.09
C LEU A 321 -20.20 9.18 -4.28
N ALA A 322 -19.81 7.90 -4.35
CA ALA A 322 -20.41 6.83 -3.58
C ALA A 322 -20.25 7.07 -2.07
N ARG A 323 -19.05 7.49 -1.64
CA ARG A 323 -18.79 7.81 -0.23
C ARG A 323 -19.58 9.04 0.24
N GLY A 324 -19.64 10.09 -0.58
CA GLY A 324 -20.43 11.28 -0.27
C GLY A 324 -21.92 10.98 -0.17
N ALA A 325 -22.42 10.11 -1.06
CA ALA A 325 -23.81 9.64 -1.07
C ALA A 325 -24.17 8.88 0.20
N GLU A 326 -23.32 7.95 0.61
CA GLU A 326 -23.47 7.18 1.83
C GLU A 326 -23.53 8.10 3.06
N LEU A 327 -22.54 9.00 3.20
CA LEU A 327 -22.40 9.88 4.36
C LEU A 327 -23.54 10.91 4.47
N LEU A 328 -23.91 11.52 3.35
CA LEU A 328 -24.99 12.50 3.31
C LEU A 328 -26.35 11.85 3.16
N HIS A 329 -26.48 10.53 3.03
CA HIS A 329 -27.76 9.85 2.77
C HIS A 329 -28.52 10.43 1.57
N VAL A 330 -27.81 10.71 0.47
CA VAL A 330 -28.37 11.21 -0.80
C VAL A 330 -27.96 10.32 -1.97
N PRO A 331 -28.65 10.35 -3.12
CA PRO A 331 -28.17 9.69 -4.33
C PRO A 331 -26.80 10.22 -4.78
N ALA A 332 -25.94 9.36 -5.33
CA ALA A 332 -24.62 9.75 -5.84
C ALA A 332 -24.66 10.83 -6.93
N SER A 333 -25.76 10.92 -7.68
CA SER A 333 -26.00 11.99 -8.66
C SER A 333 -26.11 13.38 -8.04
N ASP A 334 -26.48 13.48 -6.77
CA ASP A 334 -26.80 14.74 -6.09
C ASP A 334 -25.57 15.29 -5.35
N VAL A 335 -24.59 14.43 -5.08
CA VAL A 335 -23.35 14.77 -4.39
C VAL A 335 -22.59 15.93 -5.06
N PRO A 336 -22.43 16.02 -6.40
CA PRO A 336 -21.77 17.16 -7.03
C PRO A 336 -22.41 18.50 -6.64
N THR A 337 -23.74 18.57 -6.60
CA THR A 337 -24.49 19.77 -6.20
C THR A 337 -24.20 20.15 -4.73
N HIS A 338 -24.13 19.15 -3.85
CA HIS A 338 -23.78 19.36 -2.44
C HIS A 338 -22.34 19.86 -2.27
N VAL A 339 -21.39 19.34 -3.06
CA VAL A 339 -20.00 19.84 -3.07
C VAL A 339 -19.94 21.29 -3.52
N GLN A 340 -20.67 21.67 -4.59
CA GLN A 340 -20.69 23.08 -5.02
C GLN A 340 -21.26 24.00 -3.93
N ALA A 341 -22.29 23.55 -3.20
CA ALA A 341 -22.84 24.29 -2.07
C ALA A 341 -21.86 24.44 -0.91
N MET A 342 -21.21 23.34 -0.53
CA MET A 342 -20.17 23.30 0.50
C MET A 342 -18.98 24.22 0.17
N LEU A 343 -18.58 24.29 -1.10
CA LEU A 343 -17.51 25.16 -1.59
C LEU A 343 -17.92 26.64 -1.68
N GLY A 344 -19.19 26.98 -1.35
CA GLY A 344 -19.71 28.34 -1.40
C GLY A 344 -19.95 28.87 -2.81
N ARG A 345 -20.12 27.98 -3.79
CA ARG A 345 -20.35 28.34 -5.21
C ARG A 345 -21.81 28.46 -5.59
N THR A 346 -22.71 28.07 -4.68
CA THR A 346 -24.15 28.28 -4.81
C THR A 346 -24.57 29.50 -3.98
N PRO A 347 -25.48 30.35 -4.45
CA PRO A 347 -25.99 31.47 -3.66
C PRO A 347 -26.57 30.99 -2.32
N MET A 348 -26.29 31.73 -1.24
CA MET A 348 -26.88 31.47 0.07
C MET A 348 -28.41 31.53 -0.01
N GLY A 349 -29.09 30.55 0.59
CA GLY A 349 -30.55 30.43 0.53
C GLY A 349 -31.11 29.80 -0.76
N SER A 350 -30.28 29.54 -1.78
CA SER A 350 -30.73 28.76 -2.95
C SER A 350 -31.07 27.31 -2.56
N PRO A 351 -31.94 26.60 -3.31
CA PRO A 351 -32.30 25.22 -2.98
C PRO A 351 -31.09 24.27 -2.81
N PRO A 352 -30.04 24.31 -3.65
CA PRO A 352 -28.81 23.54 -3.41
C PRO A 352 -28.14 23.83 -2.06
N TRP A 353 -28.02 25.11 -1.70
CA TRP A 353 -27.40 25.54 -0.44
C TRP A 353 -28.21 25.07 0.77
N VAL A 354 -29.53 25.24 0.72
CA VAL A 354 -30.46 24.85 1.78
C VAL A 354 -30.48 23.33 1.94
N ASN A 355 -30.52 22.59 0.83
CA ASN A 355 -30.51 21.13 0.85
C ASN A 355 -29.21 20.59 1.44
N PHE A 356 -28.05 21.16 1.07
CA PHE A 356 -26.77 20.78 1.66
C PHE A 356 -26.75 20.97 3.18
N TRP A 357 -27.08 22.16 3.68
CA TRP A 357 -27.03 22.42 5.12
C TRP A 357 -28.06 21.61 5.89
N ALA A 358 -29.27 21.45 5.37
CA ALA A 358 -30.26 20.60 5.99
C ALA A 358 -29.78 19.15 6.08
N GLN A 359 -29.16 18.63 5.01
CA GLN A 359 -28.63 17.27 5.02
C GLN A 359 -27.43 17.13 5.95
N ALA A 360 -26.52 18.11 5.98
CA ALA A 360 -25.38 18.11 6.89
C ALA A 360 -25.83 18.08 8.35
N TYR A 361 -26.81 18.90 8.75
CA TYR A 361 -27.37 18.87 10.11
C TYR A 361 -28.08 17.56 10.44
N GLN A 362 -28.76 16.96 9.46
CA GLN A 362 -29.36 15.65 9.63
C GLN A 362 -28.30 14.57 9.88
N THR A 363 -27.23 14.53 9.08
CA THR A 363 -26.07 13.62 9.28
C THR A 363 -25.38 13.86 10.62
N MET A 364 -25.31 15.11 11.09
CA MET A 364 -24.77 15.46 12.41
C MET A 364 -25.68 15.08 13.60
N GLY A 365 -26.84 14.45 13.35
CA GLY A 365 -27.78 14.05 14.40
C GLY A 365 -28.67 15.17 14.92
N ALA A 366 -28.82 16.27 14.17
CA ALA A 366 -29.66 17.41 14.50
C ALA A 366 -30.80 17.61 13.47
N PRO A 367 -31.76 16.66 13.36
CA PRO A 367 -32.84 16.73 12.38
C PRO A 367 -33.75 17.96 12.57
N GLU A 368 -33.88 18.50 13.79
CA GLU A 368 -34.64 19.73 14.05
C GLU A 368 -33.94 20.97 13.49
N ALA A 369 -32.60 21.00 13.52
CA ALA A 369 -31.83 22.04 12.85
C ALA A 369 -32.01 21.94 11.33
N ALA A 370 -32.02 20.74 10.77
CA ALA A 370 -32.32 20.51 9.36
C ALA A 370 -33.72 21.03 8.96
N ALA A 371 -34.74 20.72 9.76
CA ALA A 371 -36.10 21.22 9.56
C ALA A 371 -36.16 22.75 9.62
N TYR A 372 -35.45 23.36 10.58
CA TYR A 372 -35.32 24.80 10.69
C TYR A 372 -34.67 25.44 9.46
N ILE A 373 -33.55 24.90 8.96
CA ILE A 373 -32.87 25.44 7.78
C ILE A 373 -33.80 25.45 6.56
N ARG A 374 -34.55 24.35 6.32
CA ARG A 374 -35.52 24.27 5.22
C ARG A 374 -36.65 25.29 5.38
N ALA A 375 -37.23 25.37 6.58
CA ALA A 375 -38.35 26.26 6.84
C ALA A 375 -37.93 27.75 6.83
N ALA A 376 -36.73 28.06 7.32
CA ALA A 376 -36.17 29.42 7.31
C ALA A 376 -35.95 29.94 5.88
N ALA A 377 -35.53 29.09 4.96
CA ALA A 377 -35.36 29.45 3.55
C ALA A 377 -36.68 29.69 2.82
N ASN A 378 -37.78 29.10 3.28
CA ASN A 378 -39.11 29.22 2.67
C ASN A 378 -40.11 30.02 3.53
N LYS A 379 -39.63 30.74 4.55
CA LYS A 379 -40.48 31.38 5.59
C LYS A 379 -41.49 32.40 5.05
N GLU A 380 -41.22 33.02 3.90
CA GLU A 380 -42.13 33.99 3.27
C GLU A 380 -43.34 33.29 2.64
N ASN A 381 -43.13 32.10 2.10
CA ASN A 381 -44.19 31.30 1.47
C ASN A 381 -44.90 30.40 2.48
N ASP A 382 -44.21 29.98 3.54
CA ASP A 382 -44.76 29.11 4.58
C ASP A 382 -44.33 29.55 6.01
N PRO A 383 -44.95 30.62 6.53
CA PRO A 383 -44.66 31.11 7.88
C PRO A 383 -45.10 30.11 8.97
N ALA A 384 -46.07 29.23 8.69
CA ALA A 384 -46.54 28.23 9.64
C ALA A 384 -45.49 27.12 9.83
N ALA A 385 -44.88 26.63 8.75
CA ALA A 385 -43.77 25.68 8.83
C ALA A 385 -42.55 26.29 9.53
N PHE A 386 -42.23 27.57 9.26
CA PHE A 386 -41.15 28.26 9.98
C PHE A 386 -41.41 28.33 11.48
N GLN A 387 -42.63 28.66 11.88
CA GLN A 387 -43.03 28.69 13.28
C GLN A 387 -42.98 27.29 13.93
N GLY A 388 -43.42 26.25 13.22
CA GLY A 388 -43.32 24.87 13.67
C GLY A 388 -41.87 24.43 13.87
N ALA A 389 -40.95 24.85 12.99
CA ALA A 389 -39.53 24.53 13.13
C ALA A 389 -38.87 25.23 14.34
N LEU A 390 -39.29 26.46 14.66
CA LEU A 390 -38.87 27.13 15.90
C LEU A 390 -39.37 26.40 17.16
N ASP A 391 -40.55 25.78 17.09
CA ASP A 391 -41.09 24.97 18.18
C ASP A 391 -40.30 23.66 18.36
N LEU A 392 -39.90 23.02 17.25
CA LEU A 392 -39.03 21.83 17.29
C LEU A 392 -37.68 22.13 17.95
N LEU A 393 -37.16 23.35 17.80
CA LEU A 393 -35.97 23.83 18.50
C LEU A 393 -36.22 24.21 19.97
N GLY A 394 -37.47 24.15 20.45
CA GLY A 394 -37.84 24.51 21.83
C GLY A 394 -37.85 26.02 22.11
N LEU A 395 -37.96 26.86 21.07
CA LEU A 395 -37.79 28.31 21.19
C LEU A 395 -39.09 29.07 21.51
N ARG A 396 -40.23 28.38 21.58
CA ARG A 396 -41.53 29.01 21.85
C ARG A 396 -41.53 29.88 23.11
N PRO A 397 -41.00 29.43 24.28
CA PRO A 397 -40.96 30.26 25.49
C PRO A 397 -40.11 31.52 25.29
N THR A 398 -38.95 31.39 24.65
CA THR A 398 -38.04 32.50 24.35
C THR A 398 -38.68 33.53 23.44
N ILE A 399 -39.38 33.10 22.38
CA ILE A 399 -40.10 33.99 21.46
C ILE A 399 -41.20 34.75 22.20
N ASN A 400 -41.96 34.07 23.07
CA ASN A 400 -43.01 34.71 23.86
C ASN A 400 -42.46 35.77 24.83
N ASP A 401 -41.34 35.47 25.53
CA ASP A 401 -40.66 36.45 26.40
C ASP A 401 -40.17 37.67 25.62
N LEU A 402 -39.44 37.44 24.52
CA LEU A 402 -38.90 38.53 23.69
C LEU A 402 -40.02 39.40 23.12
N THR A 403 -41.14 38.79 22.71
CA THR A 403 -42.32 39.52 22.21
C THR A 403 -42.94 40.40 23.31
N ALA A 404 -43.14 39.86 24.51
CA ALA A 404 -43.69 40.61 25.64
C ALA A 404 -42.77 41.78 26.05
N ARG A 405 -41.45 41.56 26.03
CA ARG A 405 -40.45 42.59 26.34
C ARG A 405 -40.35 43.67 25.26
N LEU A 406 -40.51 43.30 23.99
CA LEU A 406 -40.56 44.25 22.89
C LEU A 406 -41.84 45.11 22.97
N GLN A 407 -42.99 44.50 23.23
CA GLN A 407 -44.28 45.21 23.39
C GLN A 407 -44.28 46.19 24.58
N SER A 408 -43.64 45.82 25.67
CA SER A 408 -43.44 46.69 26.84
C SER A 408 -42.31 47.72 26.66
N ARG A 409 -41.62 47.73 25.51
CA ARG A 409 -40.44 48.56 25.22
C ARG A 409 -39.26 48.35 26.19
N ALA A 410 -39.22 47.21 26.87
CA ALA A 410 -38.11 46.81 27.73
C ALA A 410 -36.88 46.36 26.94
N LEU A 411 -37.03 46.08 25.64
CA LEU A 411 -35.96 45.82 24.68
C LEU A 411 -36.19 46.63 23.41
N THR A 412 -35.11 46.99 22.73
CA THR A 412 -35.18 47.46 21.34
C THR A 412 -35.39 46.28 20.40
N GLU A 413 -35.91 46.54 19.19
CA GLU A 413 -36.09 45.51 18.15
C GLU A 413 -34.76 44.85 17.79
N SER A 414 -33.67 45.62 17.67
CA SER A 414 -32.33 45.09 17.39
C SER A 414 -31.84 44.10 18.45
N VAL A 415 -32.05 44.41 19.74
CA VAL A 415 -31.64 43.53 20.84
C VAL A 415 -32.54 42.30 20.94
N ALA A 416 -33.85 42.44 20.72
CA ALA A 416 -34.76 41.31 20.68
C ALA A 416 -34.41 40.34 19.53
N TYR A 417 -34.09 40.88 18.35
CA TYR A 417 -33.62 40.10 17.21
C TYR A 417 -32.31 39.37 17.51
N ALA A 418 -31.31 40.07 18.02
CA ALA A 418 -30.01 39.47 18.37
C ALA A 418 -30.17 38.33 19.38
N ARG A 419 -31.03 38.48 20.40
CA ARG A 419 -31.31 37.43 21.38
C ARG A 419 -32.01 36.21 20.77
N LEU A 420 -32.93 36.43 19.83
CA LEU A 420 -33.58 35.32 19.13
C LEU A 420 -32.57 34.57 18.24
N GLU A 421 -31.74 35.28 17.48
CA GLU A 421 -30.68 34.69 16.67
C GLU A 421 -29.71 33.86 17.52
N VAL A 422 -29.26 34.40 18.66
CA VAL A 422 -28.43 33.67 19.64
C VAL A 422 -29.14 32.42 20.16
N ALA A 423 -30.43 32.51 20.52
CA ALA A 423 -31.18 31.36 21.02
C ALA A 423 -31.34 30.25 19.96
N ILE A 424 -31.58 30.61 18.70
CA ILE A 424 -31.66 29.67 17.57
C ILE A 424 -30.35 28.90 17.43
N TRP A 425 -29.23 29.61 17.31
CA TRP A 425 -27.93 28.98 17.13
C TRP A 425 -27.48 28.20 18.36
N ALA A 426 -27.78 28.69 19.57
CA ALA A 426 -27.56 27.95 20.81
C ALA A 426 -28.29 26.59 20.81
N ALA A 427 -29.56 26.57 20.37
CA ALA A 427 -30.34 25.35 20.27
C ALA A 427 -29.74 24.39 19.23
N ILE A 428 -29.40 24.89 18.03
CA ILE A 428 -28.76 24.08 16.97
C ILE A 428 -27.43 23.48 17.47
N TYR A 429 -26.54 24.33 18.02
CA TYR A 429 -25.23 23.91 18.51
C TYR A 429 -25.30 22.93 19.67
N SER A 430 -26.27 23.09 20.58
CA SER A 430 -26.49 22.11 21.63
C SER A 430 -26.89 20.74 21.08
N ARG A 431 -27.71 20.68 20.02
CA ARG A 431 -28.08 19.41 19.37
C ARG A 431 -26.92 18.77 18.61
N CYS A 432 -26.04 19.59 18.05
CA CYS A 432 -24.79 19.13 17.42
C CYS A 432 -23.68 18.79 18.44
N GLY A 433 -23.92 18.92 19.75
CA GLY A 433 -22.93 18.64 20.79
C GLY A 433 -21.80 19.66 20.92
N VAL A 434 -21.97 20.88 20.40
CA VAL A 434 -20.98 21.96 20.48
C VAL A 434 -21.01 22.58 21.88
N PRO A 435 -19.88 22.61 22.63
CA PRO A 435 -19.84 23.19 23.97
C PRO A 435 -20.15 24.69 23.97
N ALA A 436 -21.01 25.15 24.89
CA ALA A 436 -21.44 26.54 25.01
C ALA A 436 -20.27 27.53 25.09
N ARG A 437 -19.17 27.16 25.76
CA ARG A 437 -17.94 27.97 25.89
C ARG A 437 -17.38 28.48 24.55
N ARG A 438 -17.67 27.81 23.42
CA ARG A 438 -17.16 28.21 22.10
C ARG A 438 -17.91 29.42 21.50
N TRP A 439 -19.16 29.66 21.89
CA TRP A 439 -20.00 30.72 21.31
C TRP A 439 -20.61 31.68 22.33
N GLN A 440 -20.71 31.28 23.61
CA GLN A 440 -21.47 31.99 24.63
C GLN A 440 -20.99 33.44 24.84
N ALA A 441 -19.68 33.69 24.88
CA ALA A 441 -19.17 35.05 25.07
C ALA A 441 -19.59 36.01 23.95
N ALA A 442 -19.53 35.55 22.70
CA ALA A 442 -19.97 36.32 21.53
C ALA A 442 -21.50 36.48 21.51
N GLY A 443 -22.24 35.43 21.86
CA GLY A 443 -23.70 35.46 21.96
C GLY A 443 -24.20 36.40 23.06
N ASP A 444 -23.57 36.38 24.23
CA ASP A 444 -23.88 37.28 25.35
C ASP A 444 -23.60 38.74 24.98
N SER A 445 -22.50 38.99 24.24
CA SER A 445 -22.19 40.32 23.71
C SER A 445 -23.28 40.80 22.76
N ALA A 446 -23.63 39.99 21.74
CA ALA A 446 -24.70 40.31 20.79
C ALA A 446 -26.05 40.52 21.48
N GLY A 447 -26.39 39.70 22.47
CA GLY A 447 -27.63 39.81 23.25
C GLY A 447 -27.70 41.04 24.16
N ARG A 448 -26.56 41.68 24.48
CA ARG A 448 -26.49 42.95 25.21
C ARG A 448 -26.50 44.17 24.29
N THR A 449 -25.73 44.13 23.20
CA THR A 449 -25.49 45.30 22.34
C THR A 449 -26.47 45.39 21.16
N GLY A 450 -27.06 44.26 20.75
CA GLY A 450 -27.81 44.15 19.50
C GLY A 450 -26.93 44.05 18.24
N ASP A 451 -25.60 44.12 18.36
CA ASP A 451 -24.67 43.93 17.22
C ASP A 451 -24.31 42.45 17.08
N THR A 452 -24.78 41.83 16.01
CA THR A 452 -24.59 40.39 15.75
C THR A 452 -23.37 40.07 14.91
N ARG A 453 -22.59 41.07 14.43
CA ARG A 453 -21.46 40.82 13.52
C ARG A 453 -20.41 39.87 14.10
N GLY A 454 -19.96 40.14 15.33
CA GLY A 454 -18.98 39.27 16.00
C GLY A 454 -19.53 37.87 16.29
N PHE A 455 -20.83 37.75 16.60
CA PHE A 455 -21.47 36.46 16.81
C PHE A 455 -21.60 35.66 15.51
N ARG A 456 -21.92 36.31 14.38
CA ARG A 456 -21.97 35.66 13.07
C ARG A 456 -20.61 35.14 12.60
N THR A 457 -19.53 35.87 12.86
CA THR A 457 -18.17 35.35 12.60
C THR A 457 -17.92 34.04 13.36
N VAL A 458 -18.31 33.97 14.64
CA VAL A 458 -18.20 32.74 15.44
C VAL A 458 -19.10 31.62 14.90
N ILE A 459 -20.31 31.95 14.43
CA ILE A 459 -21.20 30.97 13.78
C ILE A 459 -20.56 30.38 12.52
N ASP A 460 -19.97 31.23 11.68
CA ASP A 460 -19.33 30.79 10.44
C ASP A 460 -18.14 29.87 10.72
N GLU A 461 -17.31 30.22 11.72
CA GLU A 461 -16.19 29.39 12.19
C GLU A 461 -16.67 28.04 12.76
N LEU A 462 -17.70 28.04 13.61
CA LEU A 462 -18.26 26.83 14.18
C LEU A 462 -18.89 25.92 13.14
N ASN A 463 -19.60 26.49 12.18
CA ASN A 463 -20.20 25.75 11.09
C ASN A 463 -19.12 25.14 10.17
N ALA A 464 -18.04 25.88 9.91
CA ALA A 464 -16.90 25.36 9.16
C ALA A 464 -16.21 24.20 9.89
N ASP A 465 -16.00 24.32 11.20
CA ASP A 465 -15.42 23.24 12.02
C ASP A 465 -16.33 22.01 12.06
N LEU A 466 -17.63 22.21 12.26
CA LEU A 466 -18.61 21.11 12.25
C LEU A 466 -18.64 20.39 10.90
N VAL A 467 -18.69 21.13 9.78
CA VAL A 467 -18.65 20.53 8.45
C VAL A 467 -17.32 19.81 8.22
N ARG A 468 -16.19 20.39 8.65
CA ARG A 468 -14.88 19.71 8.55
C ARG A 468 -14.91 18.38 9.30
N GLU A 469 -15.18 18.41 10.60
CA GLU A 469 -15.03 17.27 11.51
C GLU A 469 -16.09 16.19 11.29
N ARG A 470 -17.32 16.57 10.93
CA ARG A 470 -18.45 15.63 10.84
C ARG A 470 -18.81 15.21 9.44
N ILE A 471 -18.37 15.97 8.42
CA ILE A 471 -18.70 15.68 7.02
C ILE A 471 -17.42 15.46 6.21
N ILE A 472 -16.52 16.44 6.12
CA ILE A 472 -15.37 16.35 5.22
C ILE A 472 -14.38 15.27 5.66
N GLU A 473 -14.00 15.24 6.94
CA GLU A 473 -13.07 14.24 7.48
C GLU A 473 -13.59 12.81 7.26
N PRO A 474 -14.81 12.42 7.69
CA PRO A 474 -15.36 11.08 7.40
C PRO A 474 -15.54 10.75 5.91
N TRP A 475 -15.76 11.77 5.08
CA TRP A 475 -15.89 11.58 3.63
C TRP A 475 -14.54 11.26 3.00
N LEU A 476 -13.48 11.98 3.38
CA LEU A 476 -12.14 11.77 2.86
C LEU A 476 -11.44 10.56 3.48
N ASN A 477 -11.74 10.23 4.73
CA ASN A 477 -11.19 9.07 5.40
C ASN A 477 -11.55 7.79 4.64
N ASP A 478 -10.56 6.92 4.49
CA ASP A 478 -10.60 5.68 3.71
C ASP A 478 -10.75 5.86 2.19
N LEU A 479 -10.73 7.11 1.68
CA LEU A 479 -10.76 7.32 0.24
C LEU A 479 -9.39 6.97 -0.36
N VAL A 480 -9.38 5.92 -1.19
CA VAL A 480 -8.19 5.47 -1.92
C VAL A 480 -8.21 6.05 -3.33
N PHE A 481 -7.18 6.82 -3.65
CA PHE A 481 -6.96 7.44 -4.95
C PHE A 481 -6.01 6.60 -5.80
N THR A 482 -6.31 6.56 -7.11
CA THR A 482 -5.51 5.87 -8.11
C THR A 482 -4.19 6.60 -8.41
N GLU A 483 -3.25 5.89 -9.03
CA GLU A 483 -2.05 6.51 -9.61
C GLU A 483 -2.40 7.67 -10.55
N GLN A 484 -3.46 7.51 -11.36
CA GLN A 484 -3.88 8.53 -12.32
C GLN A 484 -4.28 9.82 -11.63
N PHE A 485 -4.94 9.75 -10.48
CA PHE A 485 -5.23 10.92 -9.65
C PHE A 485 -3.95 11.69 -9.25
N LEU A 486 -2.93 10.98 -8.77
CA LEU A 486 -1.65 11.58 -8.39
C LEU A 486 -0.92 12.21 -9.58
N GLN A 487 -0.93 11.53 -10.73
CA GLN A 487 -0.37 12.06 -11.97
C GLN A 487 -1.07 13.35 -12.42
N GLN A 488 -2.40 13.40 -12.35
CA GLN A 488 -3.16 14.58 -12.77
C GLN A 488 -3.03 15.75 -11.79
N LEU A 489 -3.17 15.49 -10.49
CA LEU A 489 -3.23 16.55 -9.48
C LEU A 489 -1.84 17.10 -9.12
N HIS A 490 -0.84 16.23 -9.03
CA HIS A 490 0.48 16.58 -8.53
C HIS A 490 1.59 16.42 -9.57
N SER A 491 1.23 16.20 -10.84
CA SER A 491 2.21 15.97 -11.92
C SER A 491 3.18 14.82 -11.58
N MET A 492 2.69 13.81 -10.84
CA MET A 492 3.50 12.65 -10.51
C MET A 492 3.96 11.99 -11.82
N PRO A 493 5.26 11.66 -11.95
CA PRO A 493 5.77 11.05 -13.16
C PRO A 493 5.13 9.66 -13.35
N ALA A 494 4.94 9.26 -14.61
CA ALA A 494 4.49 7.92 -14.92
C ALA A 494 5.45 6.89 -14.33
N LEU A 495 4.89 5.90 -13.64
CA LEU A 495 5.67 4.98 -12.85
C LEU A 495 5.95 3.74 -13.68
N VAL A 496 7.22 3.37 -13.71
CA VAL A 496 7.68 2.19 -14.42
C VAL A 496 8.11 1.16 -13.41
N THR A 497 7.50 -0.02 -13.50
CA THR A 497 7.92 -1.20 -12.72
C THR A 497 8.57 -2.22 -13.65
N GLN A 498 9.43 -3.05 -13.09
CA GLN A 498 10.14 -4.11 -13.81
C GLN A 498 10.09 -5.41 -13.00
N PRO A 499 9.96 -6.57 -13.67
CA PRO A 499 10.06 -7.85 -12.98
C PRO A 499 11.50 -8.07 -12.49
N VAL A 500 11.65 -8.43 -11.23
CA VAL A 500 12.92 -8.81 -10.61
C VAL A 500 12.80 -10.27 -10.18
N CYS A 501 13.43 -11.16 -10.96
CA CYS A 501 13.52 -12.59 -10.64
C CYS A 501 14.84 -12.83 -9.88
N ARG A 502 14.79 -13.60 -8.79
CA ARG A 502 15.93 -13.93 -7.93
C ARG A 502 15.98 -15.43 -7.65
N ASP A 503 17.06 -15.88 -7.02
CA ASP A 503 17.22 -17.26 -6.54
C ASP A 503 17.05 -18.31 -7.64
N GLY A 504 17.63 -18.02 -8.81
CA GLY A 504 17.63 -18.90 -9.98
C GLY A 504 16.40 -18.79 -10.88
N LEU A 505 15.35 -18.07 -10.47
CA LEU A 505 14.10 -17.98 -11.22
C LEU A 505 14.32 -17.38 -12.62
N ALA A 506 14.11 -18.19 -13.66
CA ALA A 506 14.29 -17.76 -15.04
C ALA A 506 13.16 -16.80 -15.48
N PRO A 507 13.46 -15.64 -16.08
CA PRO A 507 12.48 -14.61 -16.43
C PRO A 507 11.56 -15.00 -17.62
N ASP A 508 11.74 -16.18 -18.20
CA ASP A 508 10.91 -16.74 -19.26
C ASP A 508 10.19 -18.03 -18.85
N SER A 509 10.32 -18.42 -17.58
CA SER A 509 9.65 -19.58 -16.97
C SER A 509 8.15 -19.31 -16.70
N GLU A 510 7.35 -20.38 -16.70
CA GLU A 510 5.94 -20.31 -16.29
C GLU A 510 5.81 -20.02 -14.79
N LEU A 511 6.78 -20.47 -14.00
CA LEU A 511 6.87 -20.12 -12.59
C LEU A 511 7.06 -18.61 -12.38
N ALA A 512 7.91 -17.95 -13.17
CA ALA A 512 8.08 -16.49 -13.11
C ALA A 512 6.81 -15.75 -13.53
N ARG A 513 6.05 -16.27 -14.52
CA ARG A 513 4.74 -15.73 -14.89
C ARG A 513 3.70 -15.87 -13.78
N THR A 514 3.70 -17.00 -13.10
CA THR A 514 2.83 -17.25 -11.94
C THR A 514 3.16 -16.30 -10.79
N PHE A 515 4.44 -16.10 -10.51
CA PHE A 515 4.91 -15.20 -9.45
C PHE A 515 4.63 -13.73 -9.79
N LEU A 516 4.84 -13.33 -11.04
CA LEU A 516 4.43 -12.02 -11.56
C LEU A 516 2.95 -11.77 -11.34
N ALA A 517 2.10 -12.73 -11.72
CA ALA A 517 0.66 -12.58 -11.63
C ALA A 517 0.18 -12.49 -10.17
N ALA A 518 0.77 -13.29 -9.28
CA ALA A 518 0.43 -13.24 -7.86
C ALA A 518 0.89 -11.94 -7.19
N ASP A 519 2.08 -11.43 -7.52
CA ASP A 519 2.56 -10.14 -7.00
C ASP A 519 1.74 -8.96 -7.53
N TRP A 520 1.42 -8.96 -8.83
CA TRP A 520 0.50 -7.99 -9.44
C TRP A 520 -0.86 -7.98 -8.72
N THR A 521 -1.39 -9.17 -8.43
CA THR A 521 -2.65 -9.35 -7.73
C THR A 521 -2.57 -8.86 -6.29
N LEU A 522 -1.51 -9.20 -5.55
CA LEU A 522 -1.28 -8.69 -4.19
C LEU A 522 -1.26 -7.16 -4.18
N LYS A 523 -0.52 -6.55 -5.10
CA LYS A 523 -0.40 -5.11 -5.22
C LYS A 523 -1.71 -4.41 -5.57
N ASN A 524 -2.61 -5.05 -6.32
CA ASN A 524 -3.96 -4.51 -6.55
C ASN A 524 -4.88 -4.73 -5.34
N LEU A 525 -4.78 -5.87 -4.65
CA LEU A 525 -5.53 -6.16 -3.43
C LEU A 525 -5.29 -5.08 -2.36
N THR A 526 -4.09 -4.53 -2.27
CA THR A 526 -3.77 -3.51 -1.28
C THR A 526 -4.30 -2.10 -1.62
N VAL A 527 -4.82 -1.89 -2.83
CA VAL A 527 -5.24 -0.55 -3.32
C VAL A 527 -6.65 -0.51 -3.92
N THR A 528 -7.39 -1.63 -3.87
CA THR A 528 -8.70 -1.78 -4.54
C THR A 528 -9.80 -2.10 -3.53
N PRO A 529 -10.38 -1.10 -2.84
CA PRO A 529 -11.46 -1.33 -1.88
C PRO A 529 -12.69 -2.01 -2.51
N GLU A 530 -12.93 -1.85 -3.82
CA GLU A 530 -14.03 -2.50 -4.55
C GLU A 530 -13.94 -4.02 -4.55
N LEU A 531 -12.78 -4.59 -4.21
CA LEU A 531 -12.64 -6.04 -4.05
C LEU A 531 -13.60 -6.59 -2.98
N ALA A 532 -14.10 -5.75 -2.07
CA ALA A 532 -15.17 -6.11 -1.13
C ALA A 532 -16.44 -6.64 -1.81
N ALA A 533 -16.70 -6.30 -3.07
CA ALA A 533 -17.82 -6.85 -3.85
C ALA A 533 -17.62 -8.33 -4.24
N ARG A 534 -16.37 -8.79 -4.38
CA ARG A 534 -16.02 -10.18 -4.71
C ARG A 534 -15.63 -10.98 -3.45
N VAL A 535 -15.03 -10.31 -2.47
CA VAL A 535 -14.59 -10.88 -1.19
C VAL A 535 -15.21 -10.05 -0.06
N PRO A 536 -16.42 -10.40 0.42
CA PRO A 536 -17.12 -9.64 1.45
C PRO A 536 -16.24 -9.38 2.68
N GLY A 537 -16.22 -8.13 3.16
CA GLY A 537 -15.39 -7.73 4.30
C GLY A 537 -13.89 -7.55 3.99
N HIS A 538 -13.49 -7.55 2.71
CA HIS A 538 -12.16 -7.09 2.32
C HIS A 538 -11.95 -5.63 2.75
N LEU A 539 -10.74 -5.35 3.25
CA LEU A 539 -10.23 -4.02 3.54
C LEU A 539 -8.83 -3.92 2.95
N THR A 540 -8.46 -2.73 2.48
CA THR A 540 -7.05 -2.43 2.18
C THR A 540 -6.24 -2.36 3.49
N PRO A 541 -4.89 -2.45 3.45
CA PRO A 541 -4.06 -2.32 4.65
C PRO A 541 -4.35 -1.01 5.40
N THR A 542 -4.53 0.08 4.67
CA THR A 542 -4.88 1.39 5.24
C THR A 542 -6.25 1.38 5.91
N GLN A 543 -7.29 0.86 5.25
CA GLN A 543 -8.63 0.80 5.83
C GLN A 543 -8.65 -0.07 7.08
N PHE A 544 -7.89 -1.17 7.07
CA PHE A 544 -7.72 -2.01 8.24
C PHE A 544 -7.07 -1.22 9.38
N LEU A 545 -5.92 -0.59 9.13
CA LEU A 545 -5.20 0.22 10.12
C LEU A 545 -6.08 1.33 10.71
N PHE A 546 -6.76 2.09 9.86
CA PHE A 546 -7.63 3.19 10.29
C PHE A 546 -8.79 2.69 11.15
N ARG A 547 -9.42 1.57 10.76
CA ARG A 547 -10.49 0.95 11.57
C ARG A 547 -9.99 0.56 12.95
N GLU A 548 -8.80 -0.05 13.05
CA GLU A 548 -8.22 -0.45 14.32
C GLU A 548 -7.80 0.77 15.17
N GLU A 549 -7.26 1.82 14.56
CA GLU A 549 -6.99 3.11 15.22
C GLU A 549 -8.26 3.75 15.78
N ALA A 550 -9.33 3.77 14.95
CA ALA A 550 -10.62 4.30 15.35
C ALA A 550 -11.23 3.57 16.53
N ALA A 551 -11.08 2.24 16.57
CA ALA A 551 -11.51 1.43 17.71
C ALA A 551 -10.72 1.74 18.99
N ARG A 552 -9.44 2.15 18.87
CA ARG A 552 -8.57 2.49 20.01
C ARG A 552 -8.66 3.96 20.44
N GLY A 553 -9.27 4.83 19.63
CA GLY A 553 -9.37 6.26 19.89
C GLY A 553 -8.02 7.00 19.88
N ASN A 554 -6.99 6.39 19.30
CA ASN A 554 -5.64 6.94 19.25
C ASN A 554 -5.12 6.90 17.81
N PHE A 555 -4.86 8.08 17.25
CA PHE A 555 -4.56 8.26 15.84
C PHE A 555 -3.21 8.93 15.72
N ASP A 556 -2.20 8.13 15.41
CA ASP A 556 -0.82 8.56 15.27
C ASP A 556 -0.28 7.89 14.02
N HIS A 557 -0.88 8.19 12.87
CA HIS A 557 -0.40 7.65 11.60
C HIS A 557 0.83 8.45 11.14
N GLY A 558 2.00 7.96 11.55
CA GLY A 558 3.27 8.36 10.96
C GLY A 558 3.39 7.86 9.52
N GLY A 559 4.28 8.47 8.74
CA GLY A 559 4.65 7.94 7.42
C GLY A 559 5.35 6.60 7.56
N VAL A 560 4.58 5.50 7.54
CA VAL A 560 5.12 4.15 7.65
C VAL A 560 5.31 3.57 6.26
N GLN A 561 6.56 3.27 5.93
CA GLN A 561 6.84 2.42 4.79
C GLN A 561 6.80 0.97 5.27
N PHE A 562 6.02 0.16 4.58
CA PHE A 562 5.91 -1.26 4.88
C PHE A 562 6.02 -2.09 3.61
N ARG A 563 6.43 -3.34 3.79
CA ARG A 563 6.49 -4.38 2.77
C ARG A 563 5.41 -5.40 3.04
N LEU A 564 4.71 -5.80 1.98
CA LEU A 564 3.80 -6.94 1.95
C LEU A 564 4.32 -7.92 0.90
N TRP A 565 4.31 -9.22 1.20
CA TRP A 565 4.71 -10.24 0.23
C TRP A 565 4.10 -11.60 0.56
N LEU A 566 3.87 -12.40 -0.49
CA LEU A 566 3.35 -13.75 -0.37
C LEU A 566 4.50 -14.72 -0.06
N THR A 567 4.31 -15.57 0.94
CA THR A 567 5.24 -16.65 1.31
C THR A 567 4.49 -17.97 1.41
N PRO A 568 5.15 -19.12 1.25
CA PRO A 568 4.55 -20.37 1.67
C PRO A 568 4.43 -20.41 3.20
N GLU A 569 3.23 -20.63 3.74
CA GLU A 569 3.08 -20.86 5.19
C GLU A 569 3.17 -22.34 5.53
N THR A 570 2.37 -23.16 4.86
CA THR A 570 2.38 -24.60 5.08
C THR A 570 1.90 -25.34 3.83
N VAL A 571 2.70 -26.31 3.39
CA VAL A 571 2.30 -27.37 2.47
C VAL A 571 2.44 -28.69 3.20
N THR A 572 1.32 -29.42 3.33
CA THR A 572 1.31 -30.71 4.02
C THR A 572 1.35 -31.84 3.01
N LEU A 573 2.41 -32.63 3.09
CA LEU A 573 2.66 -33.81 2.27
C LEU A 573 2.46 -35.07 3.11
N ARG A 574 1.67 -36.01 2.60
CA ARG A 574 1.65 -37.39 3.09
C ARG A 574 2.24 -38.28 2.02
N HIS A 575 3.12 -39.21 2.38
CA HIS A 575 3.72 -40.08 1.39
C HIS A 575 3.89 -41.50 1.94
N ASP A 576 3.98 -42.47 1.05
CA ASP A 576 4.29 -43.84 1.46
C ASP A 576 5.77 -43.97 1.89
N ALA A 577 6.12 -45.13 2.46
CA ALA A 577 7.48 -45.36 2.95
C ALA A 577 8.54 -45.29 1.82
N ALA A 578 8.16 -45.67 0.60
CA ALA A 578 9.05 -45.62 -0.56
C ALA A 578 9.12 -44.23 -1.23
N GLY A 579 8.23 -43.30 -0.87
CA GLY A 579 8.08 -42.02 -1.58
C GLY A 579 7.55 -42.17 -3.00
N SER A 580 6.95 -43.32 -3.33
CA SER A 580 6.34 -43.62 -4.63
C SER A 580 4.98 -42.93 -4.83
N VAL A 581 4.33 -42.51 -3.75
CA VAL A 581 3.09 -41.74 -3.80
C VAL A 581 3.20 -40.57 -2.83
N VAL A 582 2.95 -39.36 -3.32
CA VAL A 582 2.87 -38.13 -2.52
C VAL A 582 1.47 -37.54 -2.65
N GLU A 583 0.81 -37.31 -1.52
CA GLU A 583 -0.51 -36.70 -1.41
C GLU A 583 -0.40 -35.31 -0.75
N PHE A 584 -1.05 -34.32 -1.37
CA PHE A 584 -1.15 -32.96 -0.84
C PHE A 584 -2.45 -32.81 -0.04
N ARG A 585 -2.32 -32.51 1.26
CA ARG A 585 -3.46 -32.20 2.13
C ARG A 585 -3.83 -30.71 2.15
N GLY A 586 -2.95 -29.86 1.62
CA GLY A 586 -3.15 -28.43 1.50
C GLY A 586 -1.88 -27.74 1.06
N GLY A 587 -2.03 -26.52 0.55
CA GLY A 587 -0.92 -25.63 0.27
C GLY A 587 -1.40 -24.21 0.50
N ASN A 588 -1.05 -23.64 1.64
CA ASN A 588 -1.50 -22.33 2.05
C ASN A 588 -0.32 -21.37 1.90
N PRO A 589 -0.26 -20.60 0.81
CA PRO A 589 0.45 -19.33 0.84
C PRO A 589 -0.19 -18.43 1.88
N GLY A 590 0.62 -17.60 2.51
CA GLY A 590 0.17 -16.54 3.40
C GLY A 590 0.83 -15.23 3.02
N LEU A 591 0.21 -14.16 3.48
CA LEU A 591 0.73 -12.82 3.40
C LEU A 591 1.64 -12.57 4.62
N ARG A 592 2.80 -11.98 4.37
CA ARG A 592 3.68 -11.43 5.39
C ARG A 592 3.71 -9.92 5.27
N ALA A 593 3.95 -9.26 6.39
CA ALA A 593 4.10 -7.83 6.47
C ALA A 593 5.30 -7.46 7.34
N GLU A 594 6.01 -6.42 6.94
CA GLU A 594 7.14 -5.87 7.68
C GLU A 594 7.14 -4.35 7.54
N VAL A 595 7.47 -3.65 8.63
CA VAL A 595 7.71 -2.20 8.60
C VAL A 595 9.16 -1.97 8.20
N LEU A 596 9.39 -1.30 7.06
CA LEU A 596 10.72 -1.04 6.53
C LEU A 596 11.36 0.19 7.18
N GLU A 597 10.66 1.33 7.11
CA GLU A 597 11.12 2.60 7.66
C GLU A 597 9.95 3.34 8.28
N HIS A 598 10.22 4.07 9.36
CA HIS A 598 9.28 4.98 9.98
C HIS A 598 9.88 6.38 9.94
N THR A 599 9.27 7.29 9.18
CA THR A 599 9.83 8.64 9.00
C THR A 599 9.61 9.54 10.22
N ALA A 600 8.74 9.16 11.15
CA ALA A 600 8.53 9.89 12.41
C ALA A 600 9.29 9.24 13.58
N VAL A 601 9.93 10.06 14.42
CA VAL A 601 10.58 9.68 15.68
C VAL A 601 9.67 8.74 16.47
N ALA A 602 10.17 7.58 16.90
CA ALA A 602 9.50 6.46 17.59
C ALA A 602 8.16 6.78 18.31
N SER A 603 7.10 7.00 17.54
CA SER A 603 5.79 7.44 18.05
C SER A 603 4.94 6.22 18.44
N ALA A 604 3.84 6.47 19.14
CA ALA A 604 2.87 5.40 19.45
C ALA A 604 2.34 4.74 18.15
N GLY A 605 2.28 5.52 17.07
CA GLY A 605 2.01 5.11 15.70
C GLY A 605 2.89 4.01 15.15
N SER A 606 4.20 4.08 15.37
CA SER A 606 5.13 3.07 14.89
C SER A 606 4.87 1.71 15.53
N ARG A 607 4.63 1.71 16.85
CA ARG A 607 4.29 0.48 17.59
C ARG A 607 2.97 -0.09 17.12
N LEU A 608 1.96 0.77 16.95
CA LEU A 608 0.66 0.33 16.46
C LEU A 608 0.76 -0.27 15.06
N THR A 609 1.48 0.37 14.15
CA THR A 609 1.63 -0.14 12.78
C THR A 609 2.41 -1.47 12.74
N ARG A 610 3.44 -1.62 13.57
CA ARG A 610 4.16 -2.90 13.74
C ARG A 610 3.28 -4.01 14.32
N GLU A 611 2.30 -3.67 15.15
CA GLU A 611 1.34 -4.62 15.71
C GLU A 611 0.25 -5.00 14.68
N MET A 612 -0.28 -3.99 13.98
CA MET A 612 -1.47 -4.13 13.15
C MET A 612 -1.18 -4.65 11.74
N LEU A 613 -0.02 -4.35 11.14
CA LEU A 613 0.32 -4.88 9.81
C LEU A 613 0.44 -6.41 9.78
N PRO A 614 1.11 -7.07 10.75
CA PRO A 614 1.05 -8.53 10.86
C PRO A 614 -0.38 -9.06 11.07
N ALA A 615 -1.21 -8.34 11.84
CA ALA A 615 -2.62 -8.72 12.04
C ALA A 615 -3.42 -8.64 10.74
N TYR A 616 -3.22 -7.60 9.93
CA TYR A 616 -3.77 -7.50 8.59
C TYR A 616 -3.31 -8.67 7.71
N ALA A 617 -2.01 -8.95 7.68
CA ALA A 617 -1.45 -10.03 6.88
C ALA A 617 -2.00 -11.41 7.29
N LEU A 618 -2.18 -11.63 8.60
CA LEU A 618 -2.81 -12.83 9.15
C LEU A 618 -4.28 -12.95 8.72
N GLU A 619 -5.05 -11.86 8.72
CA GLU A 619 -6.46 -11.90 8.31
C GLU A 619 -6.60 -12.23 6.81
N ILE A 620 -5.74 -11.68 5.96
CA ILE A 620 -5.70 -12.06 4.53
C ILE A 620 -5.32 -13.54 4.38
N SER A 621 -4.32 -14.01 5.13
CA SER A 621 -3.86 -15.42 5.09
C SER A 621 -4.93 -16.39 5.56
N ARG A 622 -5.66 -16.06 6.63
CA ARG A 622 -6.79 -16.86 7.15
C ARG A 622 -7.91 -17.00 6.13
N ARG A 623 -8.09 -15.99 5.29
CA ARG A 623 -9.13 -15.91 4.25
C ARG A 623 -8.59 -16.20 2.85
N TYR A 624 -7.41 -16.79 2.74
CA TYR A 624 -6.74 -16.97 1.45
C TYR A 624 -7.58 -17.76 0.43
N ASP A 625 -8.42 -18.69 0.89
CA ASP A 625 -9.39 -19.41 0.04
C ASP A 625 -10.42 -18.49 -0.62
N ASP A 626 -10.97 -17.53 0.12
CA ASP A 626 -11.93 -16.57 -0.43
C ASP A 626 -11.27 -15.72 -1.51
N TYR A 627 -10.04 -15.27 -1.24
CA TYR A 627 -9.25 -14.52 -2.21
C TYR A 627 -8.85 -15.36 -3.41
N ALA A 628 -8.49 -16.63 -3.25
CA ALA A 628 -8.11 -17.50 -4.36
C ALA A 628 -9.29 -17.87 -5.28
N ARG A 629 -10.52 -17.99 -4.73
CA ARG A 629 -11.74 -18.15 -5.53
C ARG A 629 -12.06 -16.89 -6.32
N ALA A 630 -11.90 -15.72 -5.68
CA ALA A 630 -12.13 -14.44 -6.34
C ALA A 630 -11.04 -14.11 -7.35
N LEU A 631 -9.77 -14.39 -7.06
CA LEU A 631 -8.57 -13.96 -7.78
C LEU A 631 -7.75 -15.20 -8.19
N PRO A 632 -7.97 -15.72 -9.41
CA PRO A 632 -7.39 -16.99 -9.86
C PRO A 632 -5.86 -17.09 -9.75
N GLU A 633 -5.16 -15.97 -9.87
CA GLU A 633 -3.70 -15.88 -9.79
C GLU A 633 -3.16 -16.39 -8.45
N LEU A 634 -3.92 -16.17 -7.37
CA LEU A 634 -3.56 -16.67 -6.03
C LEU A 634 -3.77 -18.19 -5.94
N HIS A 635 -4.78 -18.74 -6.59
CA HIS A 635 -4.93 -20.19 -6.69
C HIS A 635 -3.77 -20.83 -7.48
N ARG A 636 -3.36 -20.23 -8.61
CA ARG A 636 -2.17 -20.71 -9.34
C ARG A 636 -0.90 -20.67 -8.48
N LEU A 637 -0.71 -19.63 -7.66
CA LEU A 637 0.42 -19.57 -6.72
C LEU A 637 0.37 -20.71 -5.68
N ARG A 638 -0.81 -21.00 -5.14
CA ARG A 638 -1.01 -22.15 -4.22
C ARG A 638 -0.60 -23.47 -4.88
N GLU A 639 -0.94 -23.68 -6.14
CA GLU A 639 -0.61 -24.90 -6.85
C GLU A 639 0.89 -24.97 -7.20
N ALA A 640 1.52 -23.83 -7.54
CA ALA A 640 2.97 -23.74 -7.66
C ALA A 640 3.69 -24.05 -6.33
N ALA A 641 3.12 -23.63 -5.20
CA ALA A 641 3.66 -23.92 -3.87
C ALA A 641 3.74 -25.44 -3.58
N LYS A 642 2.75 -26.21 -4.04
CA LYS A 642 2.75 -27.68 -3.92
C LYS A 642 3.91 -28.31 -4.70
N LEU A 643 4.16 -27.86 -5.92
CA LEU A 643 5.27 -28.37 -6.74
C LEU A 643 6.64 -27.99 -6.16
N LEU A 644 6.79 -26.76 -5.67
CA LEU A 644 8.00 -26.33 -4.96
C LEU A 644 8.24 -27.18 -3.70
N ALA A 645 7.18 -27.49 -2.94
CA ALA A 645 7.26 -28.39 -1.79
C ALA A 645 7.69 -29.81 -2.19
N LEU A 646 7.13 -30.33 -3.29
CA LEU A 646 7.47 -31.66 -3.82
C LEU A 646 8.95 -31.73 -4.21
N VAL A 647 9.46 -30.74 -4.95
CA VAL A 647 10.88 -30.70 -5.36
C VAL A 647 11.79 -30.64 -4.14
N ARG A 648 11.50 -29.77 -3.15
CA ARG A 648 12.28 -29.69 -1.91
C ARG A 648 12.27 -31.01 -1.14
N TRP A 649 11.10 -31.59 -0.95
CA TRP A 649 10.92 -32.88 -0.27
C TRP A 649 11.67 -34.03 -0.95
N ALA A 650 11.66 -34.06 -2.29
CA ALA A 650 12.37 -35.06 -3.09
C ALA A 650 13.89 -34.87 -3.00
N HIS A 651 14.37 -33.63 -3.11
CA HIS A 651 15.78 -33.29 -2.99
C HIS A 651 16.35 -33.68 -1.61
N GLU A 652 15.62 -33.40 -0.53
CA GLU A 652 15.99 -33.82 0.84
C GLU A 652 16.11 -35.35 1.00
N ARG A 653 15.42 -36.12 0.15
CA ARG A 653 15.45 -37.59 0.14
C ARG A 653 16.35 -38.17 -0.93
N GLY A 654 17.04 -37.34 -1.72
CA GLY A 654 17.86 -37.78 -2.85
C GLY A 654 17.06 -38.45 -3.96
N LEU A 655 15.77 -38.15 -4.09
CA LEU A 655 14.91 -38.66 -5.16
C LEU A 655 15.09 -37.81 -6.42
N HIS A 656 15.28 -38.47 -7.56
CA HIS A 656 15.26 -37.82 -8.86
C HIS A 656 13.82 -37.69 -9.34
N LEU A 657 13.47 -36.52 -9.89
CA LEU A 657 12.15 -36.23 -10.43
C LEU A 657 12.29 -35.91 -11.93
N VAL A 658 11.50 -36.59 -12.76
CA VAL A 658 11.45 -36.41 -14.21
C VAL A 658 10.03 -35.97 -14.58
N PRO A 659 9.84 -34.72 -15.06
CA PRO A 659 8.54 -34.25 -15.52
C PRO A 659 7.95 -35.15 -16.62
N PRO A 660 6.63 -35.40 -16.65
CA PRO A 660 6.01 -36.30 -17.61
C PRO A 660 6.07 -35.79 -19.05
N GLU A 661 6.09 -34.47 -19.23
CA GLU A 661 6.06 -33.81 -20.53
C GLU A 661 7.17 -32.77 -20.61
N SER A 662 7.71 -32.57 -21.82
CA SER A 662 8.65 -31.48 -22.09
C SER A 662 8.02 -30.14 -21.70
N PRO A 663 8.81 -29.21 -21.11
CA PRO A 663 8.29 -27.90 -20.75
C PRO A 663 7.73 -27.19 -21.99
N ALA A 664 6.67 -26.43 -21.78
CA ALA A 664 6.15 -25.55 -22.82
C ALA A 664 7.22 -24.55 -23.26
N PRO A 665 7.13 -24.01 -24.50
CA PRO A 665 8.08 -23.02 -24.98
C PRO A 665 8.18 -21.83 -24.00
N PRO A 666 9.40 -21.36 -23.70
CA PRO A 666 9.61 -20.26 -22.76
C PRO A 666 8.89 -18.99 -23.24
N ARG A 667 8.42 -18.20 -22.29
CA ARG A 667 7.68 -16.95 -22.54
C ARG A 667 8.24 -15.86 -21.65
N SER A 668 9.11 -15.04 -22.23
CA SER A 668 9.74 -13.93 -21.53
C SER A 668 8.70 -12.98 -20.94
N LEU A 669 8.91 -12.61 -19.67
CA LEU A 669 8.18 -11.51 -19.06
C LEU A 669 8.44 -10.20 -19.82
N PRO A 670 7.45 -9.29 -19.89
CA PRO A 670 7.70 -7.93 -20.34
C PRO A 670 8.82 -7.29 -19.53
N ALA A 671 9.75 -6.60 -20.20
CA ALA A 671 10.90 -5.97 -19.54
C ALA A 671 10.49 -4.88 -18.53
N SER A 672 9.34 -4.25 -18.74
CA SER A 672 8.78 -3.26 -17.83
C SER A 672 7.27 -3.06 -18.05
N PHE A 673 6.62 -2.46 -17.06
CA PHE A 673 5.21 -2.09 -17.08
C PHE A 673 5.07 -0.59 -16.78
N GLN A 674 4.25 0.11 -17.56
CA GLN A 674 3.91 1.53 -17.35
C GLN A 674 2.80 1.67 -16.32
N ARG A 675 3.02 1.09 -15.13
CA ARG A 675 2.12 1.13 -14.00
C ARG A 675 2.93 1.00 -12.73
N GLY A 676 2.74 1.92 -11.80
CA GLY A 676 3.22 1.79 -10.46
C GLY A 676 2.03 1.48 -9.56
N PHE A 677 2.14 0.44 -8.76
CA PHE A 677 1.09 0.05 -7.82
C PHE A 677 1.12 0.96 -6.61
N TRP A 678 0.70 2.20 -6.82
CA TRP A 678 0.61 3.20 -5.78
C TRP A 678 -0.84 3.55 -5.58
N SER A 679 -1.23 3.60 -4.32
CA SER A 679 -2.40 4.36 -3.92
C SER A 679 -1.95 5.54 -3.10
N ALA A 680 -2.71 6.61 -3.26
CA ALA A 680 -2.79 7.66 -2.25
C ALA A 680 -4.02 7.37 -1.41
N PHE A 681 -3.92 7.45 -0.09
CA PHE A 681 -5.09 7.37 0.77
C PHE A 681 -5.17 8.61 1.64
N PHE A 682 -6.38 9.12 1.85
CA PHE A 682 -6.59 10.27 2.72
C PHE A 682 -6.95 9.79 4.12
N LEU A 683 -6.21 10.31 5.09
CA LEU A 683 -6.58 10.25 6.50
C LEU A 683 -6.59 11.68 7.02
N ALA A 684 -7.73 12.13 7.52
CA ALA A 684 -7.96 13.44 8.06
C ALA A 684 -8.55 13.29 9.47
N GLN A 685 -7.80 13.73 10.48
CA GLN A 685 -8.24 13.70 11.86
C GLN A 685 -7.49 14.69 12.74
N ASN A 686 -8.23 15.36 13.64
CA ASN A 686 -7.69 16.37 14.55
C ASN A 686 -6.90 17.48 13.82
N GLY A 687 -7.31 17.81 12.59
CA GLY A 687 -6.61 18.79 11.75
C GLY A 687 -5.31 18.29 11.10
N HIS A 688 -4.93 17.03 11.30
CA HIS A 688 -3.85 16.40 10.56
C HIS A 688 -4.41 15.74 9.31
N THR A 689 -3.76 15.93 8.17
CA THR A 689 -4.07 15.22 6.94
C THR A 689 -2.82 14.46 6.50
N PHE A 690 -2.97 13.16 6.27
CA PHE A 690 -1.91 12.29 5.80
C PHE A 690 -2.28 11.72 4.44
N LEU A 691 -1.30 11.73 3.54
CA LEU A 691 -1.34 11.03 2.26
C LEU A 691 -0.18 10.04 2.23
N GLY A 692 -0.48 8.75 2.35
CA GLY A 692 0.54 7.70 2.23
C GLY A 692 0.72 7.26 0.79
N LEU A 693 1.96 6.89 0.45
CA LEU A 693 2.30 6.19 -0.80
C LEU A 693 2.87 4.82 -0.42
N SER A 694 2.19 3.74 -0.83
CA SER A 694 2.70 2.38 -0.65
C SER A 694 2.78 1.67 -2.00
N ALA A 695 3.97 1.15 -2.30
CA ALA A 695 4.17 0.17 -3.35
C ALA A 695 4.89 -1.02 -2.72
N SER A 696 4.12 -2.00 -2.27
CA SER A 696 4.65 -3.18 -1.61
C SER A 696 4.05 -4.43 -2.21
N GLY A 697 4.91 -5.41 -2.46
CA GLY A 697 4.54 -6.68 -3.05
C GLY A 697 5.76 -7.56 -3.25
N GLY A 698 5.51 -8.86 -3.37
CA GLY A 698 6.49 -9.84 -3.78
C GLY A 698 5.95 -11.24 -3.57
N VAL A 699 6.67 -12.21 -4.11
CA VAL A 699 6.47 -13.63 -3.84
C VAL A 699 7.82 -14.20 -3.45
N ASP A 700 7.89 -14.79 -2.26
CA ASP A 700 9.14 -15.25 -1.69
C ASP A 700 8.99 -16.67 -1.15
N PHE A 701 9.58 -17.62 -1.87
CA PHE A 701 9.68 -19.03 -1.48
C PHE A 701 11.12 -19.38 -1.06
N SER A 702 12.01 -18.40 -0.93
CA SER A 702 13.38 -18.60 -0.45
C SER A 702 13.43 -18.90 1.06
N ALA A 703 12.41 -18.47 1.81
CA ALA A 703 12.27 -18.74 3.23
C ALA A 703 12.39 -20.24 3.56
N GLY A 704 13.00 -20.54 4.73
CA GLY A 704 13.53 -21.85 5.13
C GLY A 704 12.56 -23.05 5.02
N GLY A 705 13.08 -24.28 5.17
CA GLY A 705 12.36 -25.53 4.85
C GLY A 705 11.11 -25.85 5.68
N ASP A 706 10.87 -25.16 6.80
CA ASP A 706 9.87 -25.54 7.80
C ASP A 706 8.40 -25.45 7.33
N TRP A 707 8.13 -24.81 6.19
CA TRP A 707 6.79 -24.77 5.60
C TRP A 707 6.41 -26.07 4.88
N VAL A 708 7.36 -26.96 4.58
CA VAL A 708 7.08 -28.29 4.03
C VAL A 708 6.91 -29.29 5.17
N ARG A 709 5.67 -29.66 5.47
CA ARG A 709 5.34 -30.64 6.51
C ARG A 709 5.11 -32.00 5.88
N SER A 710 6.10 -32.89 5.94
CA SER A 710 5.98 -34.25 5.42
C SER A 710 5.72 -35.28 6.52
N SER A 711 4.89 -36.28 6.21
CA SER A 711 4.63 -37.43 7.09
C SER A 711 4.55 -38.72 6.28
N VAL A 712 5.13 -39.80 6.83
CA VAL A 712 4.98 -41.14 6.26
C VAL A 712 3.61 -41.69 6.64
N ALA A 713 2.86 -42.16 5.66
CA ALA A 713 1.53 -42.72 5.81
C ALA A 713 1.37 -43.92 4.86
N PRO A 714 1.62 -45.16 5.33
CA PRO A 714 1.54 -46.37 4.51
C PRO A 714 0.20 -46.52 3.78
N GLU A 715 -0.89 -46.10 4.42
CA GLU A 715 -2.24 -46.13 3.88
C GLU A 715 -2.42 -45.25 2.64
N VAL A 716 -1.53 -44.29 2.38
CA VAL A 716 -1.59 -43.47 1.16
C VAL A 716 -1.39 -44.33 -0.08
N LYS A 717 -0.48 -45.32 -0.04
CA LYS A 717 -0.27 -46.25 -1.14
C LYS A 717 -1.44 -47.20 -1.32
N GLU A 718 -1.93 -47.78 -0.22
CA GLU A 718 -3.07 -48.70 -0.25
C GLU A 718 -4.36 -47.99 -0.70
N SER A 719 -4.60 -46.77 -0.21
CA SER A 719 -5.71 -45.92 -0.63
C SER A 719 -5.59 -45.52 -2.10
N ALA A 720 -4.40 -45.10 -2.55
CA ALA A 720 -4.17 -44.71 -3.92
C ALA A 720 -4.34 -45.89 -4.90
N LEU A 721 -3.79 -47.05 -4.57
CA LEU A 721 -3.94 -48.26 -5.38
C LEU A 721 -5.39 -48.74 -5.38
N GLY A 722 -6.05 -48.76 -4.21
CA GLY A 722 -7.47 -49.08 -4.10
C GLY A 722 -8.37 -48.11 -4.87
N GLN A 723 -8.02 -46.83 -4.91
CA GLN A 723 -8.73 -45.80 -5.67
C GLN A 723 -8.54 -45.90 -7.18
N LEU A 724 -7.31 -46.21 -7.63
CA LEU A 724 -7.04 -46.50 -9.04
C LEU A 724 -7.77 -47.77 -9.49
N LEU A 725 -7.70 -48.85 -8.71
CA LEU A 725 -8.42 -50.10 -8.98
C LEU A 725 -9.94 -49.89 -8.98
N GLY A 726 -10.47 -49.15 -8.00
CA GLY A 726 -11.88 -48.80 -7.92
C GLY A 726 -12.35 -47.96 -9.10
N SER A 727 -11.56 -46.97 -9.51
CA SER A 727 -11.82 -46.20 -10.72
C SER A 727 -11.77 -47.07 -11.97
N ALA A 728 -10.84 -48.03 -12.07
CA ALA A 728 -10.72 -48.88 -13.25
C ALA A 728 -11.96 -49.77 -13.39
N ALA A 729 -12.44 -50.32 -12.28
CA ALA A 729 -13.68 -51.07 -12.23
C ALA A 729 -14.91 -50.22 -12.62
N LEU A 730 -15.01 -49.01 -12.07
CA LEU A 730 -16.10 -48.07 -12.41
C LEU A 730 -16.04 -47.59 -13.87
N GLY A 731 -14.83 -47.37 -14.40
CA GLY A 731 -14.61 -46.97 -15.78
C GLY A 731 -15.01 -48.08 -16.75
N ARG A 732 -14.66 -49.33 -16.43
CA ARG A 732 -15.13 -50.50 -17.17
C ARG A 732 -16.65 -50.61 -17.14
N ALA A 733 -17.27 -50.48 -15.97
CA ALA A 733 -18.73 -50.50 -15.84
C ALA A 733 -19.41 -49.36 -16.62
N ALA A 734 -18.79 -48.18 -16.69
CA ALA A 734 -19.28 -47.07 -17.49
C ALA A 734 -19.28 -47.40 -18.99
N VAL A 735 -18.18 -48.01 -19.47
CA VAL A 735 -18.06 -48.43 -20.86
C VAL A 735 -19.05 -49.55 -21.20
N ASP A 736 -19.23 -50.53 -20.29
CA ASP A 736 -20.24 -51.58 -20.43
C ASP A 736 -21.67 -51.00 -20.52
N ALA A 737 -21.98 -50.01 -19.65
CA ALA A 737 -23.27 -49.32 -19.69
C ALA A 737 -23.46 -48.55 -21.01
N ALA A 738 -22.43 -47.85 -21.49
CA ALA A 738 -22.48 -47.14 -22.77
C ALA A 738 -22.70 -48.08 -23.94
N ALA A 739 -21.97 -49.21 -23.99
CA ALA A 739 -22.11 -50.24 -25.01
C ALA A 739 -23.50 -50.90 -24.98
N SER A 740 -24.16 -50.94 -23.83
CA SER A 740 -25.54 -51.44 -23.69
C SER A 740 -26.62 -50.40 -24.05
N GLY A 741 -26.24 -49.16 -24.37
CA GLY A 741 -27.13 -48.05 -24.69
C GLY A 741 -27.67 -47.27 -23.49
N ASP A 742 -27.24 -47.58 -22.25
CA ASP A 742 -27.60 -46.84 -21.04
C ASP A 742 -26.62 -45.68 -20.78
N LEU A 743 -26.80 -44.60 -21.54
CA LEU A 743 -25.92 -43.43 -21.52
C LEU A 743 -25.95 -42.66 -20.20
N GLU A 744 -27.09 -42.64 -19.48
CA GLU A 744 -27.20 -41.94 -18.19
C GLU A 744 -26.39 -42.66 -17.10
N SER A 745 -26.53 -44.00 -17.01
CA SER A 745 -25.71 -44.80 -16.11
C SER A 745 -24.24 -44.76 -16.49
N ALA A 746 -23.91 -44.83 -17.78
CA ALA A 746 -22.54 -44.70 -18.27
C ALA A 746 -21.90 -43.38 -17.83
N ARG A 747 -22.62 -42.27 -17.98
CA ARG A 747 -22.17 -40.95 -17.53
C ARG A 747 -21.99 -40.88 -16.02
N ALA A 748 -22.96 -41.40 -15.25
CA ALA A 748 -22.88 -41.43 -13.79
C ALA A 748 -21.70 -42.26 -13.28
N LEU A 749 -21.46 -43.43 -13.88
CA LEU A 749 -20.34 -44.33 -13.56
C LEU A 749 -18.99 -43.74 -14.01
N ALA A 750 -18.94 -43.08 -15.17
CA ALA A 750 -17.75 -42.36 -15.62
C ALA A 750 -17.40 -41.19 -14.68
N ASP A 751 -18.41 -40.45 -14.21
CA ASP A 751 -18.23 -39.40 -13.20
C ASP A 751 -17.77 -39.98 -11.85
N GLN A 752 -18.31 -41.11 -11.40
CA GLN A 752 -17.84 -41.80 -10.19
C GLN A 752 -16.42 -42.33 -10.35
N SER A 753 -16.09 -42.90 -11.51
CA SER A 753 -14.74 -43.37 -11.86
C SER A 753 -13.74 -42.22 -11.82
N ALA A 754 -14.08 -41.07 -12.41
CA ALA A 754 -13.25 -39.87 -12.35
C ALA A 754 -13.05 -39.40 -10.90
N ARG A 755 -14.12 -39.36 -10.08
CA ARG A 755 -14.02 -39.02 -8.64
C ARG A 755 -13.18 -40.01 -7.85
N ALA A 756 -13.23 -41.30 -8.19
CA ALA A 756 -12.39 -42.31 -7.57
C ALA A 756 -10.92 -42.10 -7.89
N MET A 757 -10.58 -41.75 -9.14
CA MET A 757 -9.21 -41.39 -9.50
C MET A 757 -8.68 -40.18 -8.74
N THR A 758 -9.50 -39.16 -8.49
CA THR A 758 -9.07 -37.97 -7.74
C THR A 758 -9.04 -38.20 -6.23
N GLY A 759 -9.52 -39.35 -5.76
CA GLY A 759 -9.60 -39.72 -4.36
C GLY A 759 -10.76 -39.09 -3.59
N ASP A 760 -11.69 -38.44 -4.29
CA ASP A 760 -12.91 -37.83 -3.72
C ASP A 760 -14.06 -38.84 -3.56
N PHE A 761 -13.85 -40.09 -3.97
CA PHE A 761 -14.85 -41.16 -3.88
C PHE A 761 -14.54 -42.09 -2.71
N ASP A 762 -15.49 -42.23 -1.81
CA ASP A 762 -15.43 -43.21 -0.72
C ASP A 762 -15.82 -44.60 -1.24
N ILE A 763 -14.81 -45.41 -1.55
CA ILE A 763 -14.97 -46.79 -2.01
C ILE A 763 -15.52 -47.69 -0.90
N SER A 764 -15.34 -47.31 0.38
CA SER A 764 -15.75 -48.16 1.51
C SER A 764 -17.27 -48.28 1.65
N GLY A 765 -18.03 -47.33 1.09
CA GLY A 765 -19.49 -47.33 1.10
C GLY A 765 -20.16 -48.00 -0.11
N GLN A 766 -19.39 -48.52 -1.07
CA GLN A 766 -19.93 -49.09 -2.31
C GLN A 766 -20.11 -50.62 -2.23
N PRO A 767 -21.05 -51.21 -3.00
CA PRO A 767 -21.15 -52.65 -3.16
C PRO A 767 -19.79 -53.22 -3.61
N ALA A 768 -19.43 -54.40 -3.10
CA ALA A 768 -18.15 -55.04 -3.42
C ALA A 768 -17.94 -55.07 -4.94
N LEU A 769 -16.96 -54.29 -5.41
CA LEU A 769 -16.60 -54.24 -6.82
C LEU A 769 -16.13 -55.63 -7.28
N PRO A 770 -16.45 -56.05 -8.51
CA PRO A 770 -16.02 -57.34 -9.04
C PRO A 770 -14.49 -57.43 -8.98
N GLN A 771 -13.97 -58.51 -8.37
CA GLN A 771 -12.53 -58.69 -8.20
C GLN A 771 -11.85 -58.78 -9.56
N VAL A 772 -10.93 -57.86 -9.83
CA VAL A 772 -10.08 -57.89 -11.02
C VAL A 772 -9.05 -59.02 -10.84
N PRO A 773 -8.87 -59.94 -11.81
CA PRO A 773 -7.90 -61.02 -11.69
C PRO A 773 -6.47 -60.49 -11.54
N GLU A 774 -5.72 -61.08 -10.60
CA GLU A 774 -4.30 -60.79 -10.30
C GLU A 774 -3.40 -61.16 -11.50
N ALA A 775 -3.24 -60.24 -12.44
CA ALA A 775 -2.08 -60.23 -13.33
C ALA A 775 -0.98 -59.35 -12.70
N SER A 776 0.30 -59.63 -12.98
CA SER A 776 1.44 -58.83 -12.52
C SER A 776 1.16 -57.34 -12.77
N PRO A 777 1.07 -56.51 -11.72
CA PRO A 777 0.56 -55.16 -11.88
C PRO A 777 1.55 -54.34 -12.72
N PRO A 778 1.07 -53.58 -13.72
CA PRO A 778 1.89 -52.55 -14.37
C PRO A 778 2.43 -51.57 -13.31
N SER A 779 3.50 -50.84 -13.66
CA SER A 779 3.98 -49.72 -12.83
C SER A 779 2.79 -48.81 -12.49
N PRO A 780 2.61 -48.38 -11.22
CA PRO A 780 1.50 -47.50 -10.83
C PRO A 780 1.40 -46.23 -11.67
N VAL A 781 2.54 -45.75 -12.20
CA VAL A 781 2.63 -44.59 -13.11
C VAL A 781 2.01 -44.90 -14.47
N ASP A 782 2.35 -46.04 -15.06
CA ASP A 782 1.81 -46.48 -16.36
C ASP A 782 0.30 -46.71 -16.30
N ALA A 783 -0.18 -47.33 -15.20
CA ALA A 783 -1.59 -47.55 -14.96
C ALA A 783 -2.36 -46.23 -14.84
N ALA A 784 -1.85 -45.28 -14.04
CA ALA A 784 -2.48 -43.97 -13.86
C ALA A 784 -2.53 -43.17 -15.17
N LEU A 785 -1.46 -43.19 -15.98
CA LEU A 785 -1.38 -42.48 -17.27
C LEU A 785 -2.42 -43.00 -18.28
N ILE A 786 -2.46 -44.32 -18.51
CA ILE A 786 -3.40 -44.94 -19.45
C ILE A 786 -4.85 -44.68 -18.99
N GLN A 787 -5.13 -44.89 -17.71
CA GLN A 787 -6.48 -44.78 -17.17
C GLN A 787 -7.02 -43.34 -17.23
N THR A 788 -6.17 -42.35 -16.95
CA THR A 788 -6.53 -40.92 -17.07
C THR A 788 -6.97 -40.59 -18.49
N GLU A 789 -6.20 -41.03 -19.49
CA GLU A 789 -6.46 -40.72 -20.89
C GLU A 789 -7.69 -41.48 -21.42
N VAL A 790 -7.83 -42.77 -21.09
CA VAL A 790 -8.99 -43.58 -21.50
C VAL A 790 -10.30 -43.00 -20.97
N LEU A 791 -10.36 -42.55 -19.72
CA LEU A 791 -11.55 -41.91 -19.16
C LEU A 791 -11.83 -40.54 -19.78
N ALA A 792 -10.78 -39.77 -20.06
CA ALA A 792 -10.92 -38.48 -20.72
C ALA A 792 -11.57 -38.62 -22.10
N GLN A 793 -11.17 -39.66 -22.83
CA GLN A 793 -11.68 -40.00 -24.15
C GLN A 793 -13.09 -40.60 -24.11
N THR A 794 -13.34 -41.53 -23.18
CA THR A 794 -14.68 -42.10 -22.93
C THR A 794 -15.73 -41.00 -22.72
N ARG A 795 -15.40 -39.99 -21.90
CA ARG A 795 -16.31 -38.85 -21.66
C ARG A 795 -16.57 -38.03 -22.92
N GLN A 796 -15.54 -37.81 -23.75
CA GLN A 796 -15.65 -37.08 -25.01
C GLN A 796 -16.53 -37.83 -26.03
N ASP A 797 -16.41 -39.15 -26.09
CA ASP A 797 -17.24 -39.98 -26.97
C ASP A 797 -18.71 -39.97 -26.50
N ILE A 798 -18.97 -40.06 -25.18
CA ILE A 798 -20.32 -39.90 -24.60
C ILE A 798 -20.92 -38.52 -24.95
N ASP A 799 -20.18 -37.43 -24.76
CA ASP A 799 -20.65 -36.07 -25.12
C ASP A 799 -20.90 -35.93 -26.63
N THR A 800 -20.17 -36.67 -27.45
CA THR A 800 -20.37 -36.72 -28.90
C THR A 800 -21.64 -37.50 -29.26
N MET A 801 -21.87 -38.65 -28.62
CA MET A 801 -23.11 -39.42 -28.77
C MET A 801 -24.34 -38.63 -28.31
N GLU A 802 -24.30 -37.92 -27.17
CA GLU A 802 -25.41 -37.07 -26.70
C GLU A 802 -25.76 -35.97 -27.71
N ARG A 803 -24.74 -35.30 -28.28
CA ARG A 803 -24.92 -34.28 -29.33
C ARG A 803 -25.53 -34.86 -30.60
N ALA A 804 -25.01 -36.00 -31.06
CA ALA A 804 -25.56 -36.72 -32.20
C ALA A 804 -27.02 -37.15 -31.96
N GLN A 805 -27.34 -37.68 -30.78
CA GLN A 805 -28.71 -38.05 -30.39
C GLN A 805 -29.66 -36.86 -30.45
N LYS A 806 -29.22 -35.71 -29.92
CA LYS A 806 -30.01 -34.49 -29.90
C LYS A 806 -30.30 -34.01 -31.32
N THR A 807 -29.32 -34.06 -32.22
CA THR A 807 -29.51 -33.74 -33.64
C THR A 807 -30.46 -34.71 -34.33
N LEU A 808 -30.34 -36.02 -34.05
CA LEU A 808 -31.24 -37.05 -34.61
C LEU A 808 -32.69 -36.88 -34.10
N ARG A 809 -32.89 -36.43 -32.86
CA ARG A 809 -34.21 -36.17 -32.26
C ARG A 809 -34.85 -34.84 -32.69
N GLN A 810 -34.09 -33.90 -33.26
CA GLN A 810 -34.63 -32.61 -33.71
C GLN A 810 -35.50 -32.79 -34.97
N THR A 811 -36.80 -32.55 -34.82
CA THR A 811 -37.74 -32.41 -35.94
C THR A 811 -37.37 -31.18 -36.77
N GLY A 812 -36.77 -31.40 -37.95
CA GLY A 812 -36.32 -30.33 -38.86
C GLY A 812 -34.83 -30.38 -39.20
N ALA A 813 -34.04 -31.27 -38.59
CA ALA A 813 -32.67 -31.51 -39.06
C ALA A 813 -32.69 -32.06 -40.49
N GLY A 814 -31.99 -31.40 -41.42
CA GLY A 814 -31.88 -31.85 -42.81
C GLY A 814 -31.15 -33.20 -42.93
N ASP A 815 -31.35 -33.90 -44.04
CA ASP A 815 -30.81 -35.26 -44.23
C ASP A 815 -29.28 -35.33 -44.09
N LEU A 816 -28.57 -34.27 -44.50
CA LEU A 816 -27.12 -34.15 -44.31
C LEU A 816 -26.73 -34.11 -42.83
N ALA A 817 -27.40 -33.27 -42.03
CA ALA A 817 -27.12 -33.15 -40.60
C ALA A 817 -27.46 -34.45 -39.85
N ARG A 818 -28.47 -35.20 -40.33
CA ARG A 818 -28.79 -36.54 -39.79
C ARG A 818 -27.75 -37.58 -40.17
N ALA A 819 -27.26 -37.57 -41.41
CA ALA A 819 -26.20 -38.48 -41.85
C ALA A 819 -24.88 -38.22 -41.10
N GLU A 820 -24.50 -36.95 -40.94
CA GLU A 820 -23.33 -36.55 -40.13
C GLU A 820 -23.49 -36.95 -38.66
N ALA A 821 -24.67 -36.76 -38.06
CA ALA A 821 -24.94 -37.20 -36.70
C ALA A 821 -24.86 -38.74 -36.55
N HIS A 822 -25.31 -39.49 -37.56
CA HIS A 822 -25.19 -40.96 -37.55
C HIS A 822 -23.73 -41.43 -37.67
N ASP A 823 -22.93 -40.81 -38.55
CA ASP A 823 -21.49 -41.10 -38.68
C ASP A 823 -20.74 -40.77 -37.38
N GLN A 824 -21.01 -39.61 -36.77
CA GLN A 824 -20.44 -39.21 -35.48
C GLN A 824 -20.81 -40.19 -34.36
N TRP A 825 -22.05 -40.67 -34.34
CA TRP A 825 -22.50 -41.67 -33.37
C TRP A 825 -21.75 -43.00 -33.56
N SER A 826 -21.74 -43.54 -34.79
CA SER A 826 -21.10 -44.83 -35.07
C SER A 826 -19.61 -44.82 -34.74
N ARG A 827 -18.89 -43.75 -35.08
CA ARG A 827 -17.46 -43.63 -34.74
C ARG A 827 -17.22 -43.56 -33.24
N ALA A 828 -18.07 -42.84 -32.49
CA ALA A 828 -17.95 -42.79 -31.04
C ALA A 828 -18.24 -44.15 -30.40
N GLU A 829 -19.21 -44.91 -30.94
CA GLU A 829 -19.54 -46.26 -30.48
C GLU A 829 -18.39 -47.26 -30.76
N GLU A 830 -17.82 -47.24 -31.97
CA GLU A 830 -16.65 -48.05 -32.32
C GLU A 830 -15.44 -47.73 -31.43
N HIS A 831 -15.21 -46.44 -31.16
CA HIS A 831 -14.13 -46.00 -30.30
C HIS A 831 -14.31 -46.46 -28.85
N LEU A 832 -15.52 -46.33 -28.28
CA LEU A 832 -15.83 -46.84 -26.94
C LEU A 832 -15.65 -48.36 -26.84
N ALA A 833 -16.07 -49.11 -27.85
CA ALA A 833 -15.83 -50.55 -27.92
C ALA A 833 -14.33 -50.89 -27.95
N HIS A 834 -13.52 -50.08 -28.64
CA HIS A 834 -12.07 -50.24 -28.68
C HIS A 834 -11.42 -49.92 -27.31
N LEU A 835 -11.82 -48.83 -26.66
CA LEU A 835 -11.37 -48.46 -25.31
C LEU A 835 -11.76 -49.54 -24.27
N HIS A 836 -12.96 -50.13 -24.40
CA HIS A 836 -13.37 -51.27 -23.58
C HIS A 836 -12.39 -52.43 -23.69
N SER A 837 -12.00 -52.75 -24.92
CA SER A 837 -11.12 -53.87 -25.21
C SER A 837 -9.71 -53.66 -24.63
N LEU A 838 -9.22 -52.41 -24.61
CA LEU A 838 -7.94 -52.04 -24.01
C LEU A 838 -7.96 -52.17 -22.47
N LEU A 839 -9.05 -51.73 -21.83
CA LEU A 839 -9.24 -51.90 -20.39
C LEU A 839 -9.39 -53.37 -19.98
N ALA A 840 -10.06 -54.17 -20.82
CA ALA A 840 -10.26 -55.60 -20.57
C ALA A 840 -9.00 -56.45 -20.77
N ALA A 841 -8.08 -56.02 -21.64
CA ALA A 841 -6.86 -56.77 -21.97
C ALA A 841 -5.81 -56.76 -20.85
N GLY A 842 -5.87 -55.84 -19.88
CA GLY A 842 -5.01 -55.79 -18.68
C GLY A 842 -3.52 -55.48 -18.93
N ALA A 843 -3.01 -55.70 -20.14
CA ALA A 843 -1.68 -55.31 -20.58
C ALA A 843 -1.69 -55.09 -22.11
N SER A 844 -1.47 -53.84 -22.54
CA SER A 844 -1.17 -53.57 -23.95
C SER A 844 0.29 -54.02 -24.23
N PRO A 845 0.58 -54.63 -25.39
CA PRO A 845 1.97 -54.90 -25.79
C PRO A 845 2.77 -53.61 -26.09
N LEU A 846 2.11 -52.45 -26.15
CA LEU A 846 2.76 -51.15 -26.33
C LEU A 846 3.14 -50.52 -24.98
N PRO A 847 4.26 -49.78 -24.92
CA PRO A 847 4.59 -48.92 -23.79
C PRO A 847 3.44 -47.94 -23.51
N ALA A 848 3.13 -47.68 -22.23
CA ALA A 848 2.02 -46.81 -21.81
C ALA A 848 2.05 -45.43 -22.47
N LYS A 849 3.24 -44.84 -22.64
CA LYS A 849 3.43 -43.55 -23.32
C LYS A 849 2.97 -43.56 -24.77
N GLN A 850 3.16 -44.68 -25.47
CA GLN A 850 2.76 -44.81 -26.87
C GLN A 850 1.24 -44.97 -26.98
N VAL A 851 0.62 -45.70 -26.04
CA VAL A 851 -0.86 -45.78 -25.94
C VAL A 851 -1.46 -44.39 -25.68
N VAL A 852 -0.93 -43.64 -24.71
CA VAL A 852 -1.40 -42.28 -24.40
C VAL A 852 -1.19 -41.33 -25.59
N GLN A 853 -0.06 -41.40 -26.29
CA GLN A 853 0.17 -40.58 -27.49
C GLN A 853 -0.86 -40.86 -28.60
N LEU A 854 -1.16 -42.13 -28.88
CA LEU A 854 -2.14 -42.53 -29.89
C LEU A 854 -3.55 -42.07 -29.51
N LEU A 855 -3.93 -42.22 -28.25
CA LEU A 855 -5.22 -41.73 -27.74
C LEU A 855 -5.35 -40.20 -27.86
N ARG A 856 -4.33 -39.44 -27.46
CA ARG A 856 -4.33 -37.97 -27.57
C ARG A 856 -4.34 -37.46 -29.01
N ALA A 857 -3.71 -38.20 -29.92
CA ALA A 857 -3.71 -37.88 -31.34
C ALA A 857 -5.04 -38.21 -32.03
N GLY A 858 -5.96 -38.89 -31.34
CA GLY A 858 -7.19 -39.43 -31.95
C GLY A 858 -6.92 -40.57 -32.94
N ASP A 859 -5.70 -41.12 -32.96
CA ASP A 859 -5.27 -42.21 -33.85
C ASP A 859 -5.45 -43.56 -33.14
N TRP A 860 -6.69 -43.81 -32.69
CA TRP A 860 -7.05 -45.02 -31.95
C TRP A 860 -7.09 -46.25 -32.85
N GLU A 861 -7.24 -46.08 -34.18
CA GLU A 861 -7.18 -47.18 -35.15
C GLU A 861 -5.79 -47.84 -35.21
N SER A 862 -4.74 -47.08 -34.85
CA SER A 862 -3.36 -47.56 -34.79
C SER A 862 -3.03 -48.32 -33.50
N LEU A 863 -3.95 -48.39 -32.54
CA LEU A 863 -3.79 -49.22 -31.34
C LEU A 863 -3.95 -50.71 -31.73
N PRO A 864 -3.04 -51.60 -31.26
CA PRO A 864 -3.09 -53.01 -31.61
C PRO A 864 -4.38 -53.63 -31.08
N LYS A 865 -5.14 -54.27 -31.97
CA LYS A 865 -6.32 -55.05 -31.58
C LYS A 865 -5.89 -56.13 -30.58
N PRO A 866 -6.54 -56.25 -29.41
CA PRO A 866 -6.12 -57.20 -28.40
C PRO A 866 -6.14 -58.62 -28.95
N GLN A 867 -4.99 -59.31 -28.86
CA GLN A 867 -4.93 -60.74 -29.14
C GLN A 867 -5.58 -61.50 -27.97
N PRO A 868 -6.40 -62.54 -28.26
CA PRO A 868 -6.96 -63.37 -27.20
C PRO A 868 -5.83 -63.99 -26.36
N PRO A 869 -5.97 -64.04 -25.02
CA PRO A 869 -4.90 -64.48 -24.13
C PRO A 869 -4.47 -65.91 -24.47
N ALA A 870 -3.17 -66.09 -24.73
CA ALA A 870 -2.57 -67.40 -24.84
C ALA A 870 -2.54 -68.05 -23.44
N VAL A 871 -3.22 -69.19 -23.31
CA VAL A 871 -3.29 -69.97 -22.08
C VAL A 871 -1.90 -70.50 -21.73
N ALA A 872 -1.19 -69.84 -20.81
CA ALA A 872 0.07 -70.31 -20.28
C ALA A 872 -0.17 -71.10 -18.98
N THR A 873 -0.08 -72.43 -19.07
CA THR A 873 0.01 -73.32 -17.91
C THR A 873 1.42 -73.29 -17.34
N ALA A 874 1.60 -72.68 -16.15
CA ALA A 874 2.82 -72.83 -15.35
C ALA A 874 2.45 -73.19 -13.90
N ALA A 875 3.05 -74.26 -13.40
CA ALA A 875 2.87 -74.80 -12.06
C ALA A 875 3.73 -74.04 -11.02
N PRO A 876 3.27 -73.89 -9.75
CA PRO A 876 4.04 -73.24 -8.71
C PRO A 876 4.99 -74.21 -8.00
N THR A 877 6.24 -73.80 -7.82
CA THR A 877 7.27 -74.47 -7.01
C THR A 877 7.37 -73.75 -5.65
N PRO A 878 7.40 -74.46 -4.50
CA PRO A 878 7.46 -73.82 -3.18
C PRO A 878 8.90 -73.38 -2.81
N PRO A 879 9.07 -72.28 -2.06
CA PRO A 879 10.39 -71.79 -1.65
C PRO A 879 10.94 -72.54 -0.42
N ALA A 880 12.26 -72.72 -0.40
CA ALA A 880 13.02 -73.39 0.66
C ALA A 880 13.18 -72.52 1.93
N PRO A 881 13.23 -73.13 3.14
CA PRO A 881 13.36 -72.39 4.40
C PRO A 881 14.83 -72.03 4.72
N THR A 882 15.03 -70.77 5.11
CA THR A 882 16.30 -70.20 5.59
C THR A 882 16.53 -70.53 7.09
N PRO A 883 17.76 -70.83 7.56
CA PRO A 883 18.00 -71.23 8.95
C PRO A 883 17.90 -70.06 9.92
N ALA A 884 17.35 -70.34 11.11
CA ALA A 884 17.17 -69.40 12.21
C ALA A 884 18.51 -69.01 12.88
N PRO A 885 18.71 -67.73 13.25
CA PRO A 885 19.87 -67.28 14.01
C PRO A 885 19.76 -67.70 15.50
N PRO A 886 20.91 -67.84 16.20
CA PRO A 886 20.98 -68.33 17.57
C PRO A 886 20.23 -67.42 18.55
N SER A 887 19.45 -68.03 19.44
CA SER A 887 18.65 -67.33 20.44
C SER A 887 19.52 -66.51 21.39
N PRO A 888 19.22 -65.21 21.61
CA PRO A 888 19.90 -64.39 22.60
C PRO A 888 19.60 -64.89 24.02
N PRO A 889 20.47 -64.56 25.00
CA PRO A 889 20.35 -65.02 26.38
C PRO A 889 18.95 -64.76 26.95
N VAL A 890 18.39 -65.78 27.58
CA VAL A 890 17.07 -65.74 28.23
C VAL A 890 17.18 -64.87 29.48
N VAL A 891 17.01 -63.56 29.31
CA VAL A 891 16.74 -62.63 30.41
C VAL A 891 15.34 -62.95 30.93
N ASP A 892 15.24 -63.13 32.25
CA ASP A 892 13.99 -63.40 32.95
C ASP A 892 12.89 -62.39 32.55
N PRO A 893 11.65 -62.81 32.24
CA PRO A 893 10.61 -61.91 31.73
C PRO A 893 10.30 -60.73 32.65
N GLU A 894 10.40 -60.89 33.97
CA GLU A 894 10.19 -59.79 34.93
C GLU A 894 11.33 -58.76 34.87
N GLU A 895 12.58 -59.23 34.82
CA GLU A 895 13.74 -58.34 34.67
C GLU A 895 13.74 -57.62 33.31
N ARG A 896 13.32 -58.30 32.25
CA ARG A 896 13.14 -57.70 30.92
C ARG A 896 12.06 -56.60 30.93
N ALA A 897 10.96 -56.82 31.64
CA ALA A 897 9.91 -55.80 31.79
C ALA A 897 10.39 -54.59 32.60
N ARG A 898 11.14 -54.84 33.70
CA ARG A 898 11.74 -53.77 34.53
C ARG A 898 12.70 -52.90 33.71
N LEU A 899 13.64 -53.52 33.00
CA LEU A 899 14.64 -52.81 32.19
C LEU A 899 14.01 -52.00 31.04
N ARG A 900 12.95 -52.53 30.41
CA ARG A 900 12.17 -51.76 29.42
C ARG A 900 11.50 -50.54 30.05
N GLY A 901 10.91 -50.67 31.23
CA GLY A 901 10.34 -49.55 31.98
C GLY A 901 11.36 -48.47 32.33
N GLU A 902 12.56 -48.86 32.77
CA GLU A 902 13.67 -47.92 33.04
C GLU A 902 14.13 -47.20 31.77
N ILE A 903 14.25 -47.89 30.64
CA ILE A 903 14.60 -47.29 29.34
C ILE A 903 13.55 -46.27 28.92
N THR A 904 12.26 -46.56 29.07
CA THR A 904 11.17 -45.62 28.76
C THR A 904 11.24 -44.36 29.64
N GLN A 905 11.53 -44.50 30.93
CA GLN A 905 11.69 -43.34 31.84
C GLN A 905 12.90 -42.48 31.46
N LEU A 906 14.06 -43.10 31.21
CA LEU A 906 15.27 -42.39 30.79
C LEU A 906 15.08 -41.68 29.45
N ARG A 907 14.30 -42.24 28.53
CA ARG A 907 13.95 -41.59 27.26
C ARG A 907 13.00 -40.43 27.42
N THR A 908 12.05 -40.54 28.33
CA THR A 908 11.18 -39.40 28.70
C THR A 908 12.03 -38.25 29.24
N GLU A 909 13.02 -38.55 30.08
CA GLU A 909 13.99 -37.56 30.56
C GLU A 909 14.87 -37.00 29.43
N LEU A 910 15.34 -37.86 28.51
CA LEU A 910 16.10 -37.44 27.33
C LEU A 910 15.32 -36.46 26.46
N CYS A 911 14.05 -36.74 26.19
CA CYS A 911 13.18 -35.85 25.43
C CYS A 911 12.92 -34.53 26.16
N ARG A 912 12.77 -34.55 27.50
CA ARG A 912 12.65 -33.33 28.30
C ARG A 912 13.92 -32.47 28.19
N ILE A 913 15.10 -33.06 28.30
CA ILE A 913 16.39 -32.36 28.17
C ILE A 913 16.56 -31.80 26.75
N GLN A 914 16.21 -32.57 25.71
CA GLN A 914 16.28 -32.11 24.32
C GLN A 914 15.32 -30.97 24.02
N THR A 915 14.07 -31.04 24.51
CA THR A 915 13.10 -29.96 24.37
C THR A 915 13.55 -28.71 25.12
N GLN A 916 14.10 -28.87 26.32
CA GLN A 916 14.71 -27.77 27.06
C GLN A 916 15.85 -27.14 26.27
N LEU A 917 16.80 -27.92 25.74
CA LEU A 917 17.91 -27.41 24.92
C LEU A 917 17.43 -26.72 23.63
N ARG A 918 16.39 -27.21 22.96
CA ARG A 918 15.83 -26.55 21.76
C ARG A 918 15.19 -25.21 22.10
N ARG A 919 14.37 -25.15 23.15
CA ARG A 919 13.78 -23.89 23.64
C ARG A 919 14.89 -22.91 24.05
N PHE A 920 15.91 -23.42 24.73
CA PHE A 920 17.04 -22.63 25.18
C PHE A 920 17.83 -22.07 23.99
N ASN A 921 18.12 -22.88 22.96
CA ASN A 921 18.78 -22.42 21.73
C ASN A 921 17.95 -21.39 20.95
N ALA A 922 16.64 -21.55 20.89
CA ALA A 922 15.76 -20.57 20.27
C ALA A 922 15.79 -19.22 21.01
N THR A 923 15.87 -19.23 22.34
CA THR A 923 16.04 -18.01 23.14
C THR A 923 17.40 -17.35 22.89
N ILE A 924 18.50 -18.11 22.74
CA ILE A 924 19.80 -17.54 22.38
C ILE A 924 19.75 -16.84 21.03
N GLN A 925 19.15 -17.49 20.03
CA GLN A 925 19.09 -16.91 18.69
C GLN A 925 18.33 -15.59 18.75
N SER A 926 17.20 -15.56 19.45
CA SER A 926 16.45 -14.33 19.72
C SER A 926 17.29 -13.27 20.46
N ASP A 927 18.10 -13.65 21.46
CA ASP A 927 18.95 -12.72 22.22
C ASP A 927 20.13 -12.19 21.38
N GLN A 928 20.68 -13.01 20.48
CA GLN A 928 21.74 -12.61 19.53
C GLN A 928 21.20 -11.68 18.45
N ASP A 929 20.01 -11.96 17.93
CA ASP A 929 19.34 -11.10 16.96
C ASP A 929 18.99 -9.75 17.62
N GLN A 930 18.46 -9.77 18.85
CA GLN A 930 18.23 -8.54 19.64
C GLN A 930 19.53 -7.76 19.93
N ARG A 931 20.63 -8.47 20.19
CA ARG A 931 21.94 -7.84 20.39
C ARG A 931 22.43 -7.13 19.12
N ALA A 932 22.38 -7.80 17.97
CA ALA A 932 22.78 -7.23 16.69
C ALA A 932 21.93 -5.99 16.35
N ASP A 933 20.62 -6.07 16.61
CA ASP A 933 19.70 -4.94 16.45
C ASP A 933 20.04 -3.79 17.39
N TRP A 934 20.35 -4.07 18.66
CA TRP A 934 20.69 -3.03 19.63
C TRP A 934 22.05 -2.40 19.36
N GLU A 935 23.07 -3.18 18.99
CA GLU A 935 24.39 -2.66 18.60
C GLU A 935 24.25 -1.75 17.37
N LYS A 936 23.44 -2.15 16.39
CA LYS A 936 23.14 -1.33 15.21
C LYS A 936 22.39 -0.06 15.57
N VAL A 937 21.28 -0.15 16.31
CA VAL A 937 20.48 1.02 16.73
C VAL A 937 21.31 1.99 17.56
N THR A 938 22.21 1.48 18.42
CA THR A 938 23.07 2.32 19.24
C THR A 938 24.12 3.04 18.40
N ASN A 939 24.75 2.33 17.44
CA ASN A 939 25.71 2.94 16.52
C ASN A 939 25.04 3.98 15.60
N ASP A 940 23.88 3.67 15.03
CA ASP A 940 23.14 4.58 14.15
C ASP A 940 22.67 5.83 14.91
N ALA A 941 22.20 5.68 16.15
CA ALA A 941 21.83 6.80 17.02
C ALA A 941 23.04 7.66 17.39
N TYR A 942 24.17 7.04 17.73
CA TYR A 942 25.43 7.72 18.04
C TYR A 942 25.95 8.51 16.83
N GLU A 943 26.04 7.89 15.65
CA GLU A 943 26.49 8.57 14.43
C GLU A 943 25.54 9.70 14.02
N SER A 944 24.23 9.51 14.16
CA SER A 944 23.23 10.53 13.86
C SER A 944 23.30 11.71 14.85
N ALA A 945 23.48 11.43 16.15
CA ALA A 945 23.67 12.47 17.16
C ALA A 945 24.97 13.24 16.93
N LEU A 946 26.07 12.54 16.64
CA LEU A 946 27.37 13.13 16.34
C LEU A 946 27.32 14.00 15.09
N LYS A 947 26.69 13.52 14.02
CA LYS A 947 26.54 14.26 12.76
C LYS A 947 25.65 15.49 12.91
N ARG A 948 24.52 15.38 13.62
CA ARG A 948 23.65 16.53 13.92
C ARG A 948 24.36 17.56 14.79
N ALA A 949 25.13 17.12 15.78
CA ALA A 949 25.96 18.00 16.58
C ALA A 949 27.02 18.70 15.72
N GLN A 950 27.74 17.97 14.87
CA GLN A 950 28.77 18.52 13.97
C GLN A 950 28.20 19.54 12.98
N GLU A 951 27.14 19.20 12.25
CA GLU A 951 26.50 20.08 11.26
C GLU A 951 26.00 21.38 11.90
N LYS A 952 25.52 21.32 13.15
CA LYS A 952 25.02 22.51 13.87
C LYS A 952 26.12 23.30 14.55
N PHE A 953 27.19 22.65 15.03
CA PHE A 953 28.35 23.35 15.57
C PHE A 953 29.16 24.08 14.49
N GLU A 954 29.21 23.56 13.26
CA GLU A 954 29.77 24.29 12.11
C GLU A 954 28.97 25.58 11.80
N ASP A 955 27.64 25.53 11.93
CA ASP A 955 26.74 26.71 11.85
C ASP A 955 26.89 27.67 13.05
N PHE A 956 27.43 27.19 14.18
CA PHE A 956 27.60 27.90 15.45
C PHE A 956 29.05 28.32 15.72
N SER A 957 29.78 28.77 14.70
CA SER A 957 31.10 29.40 14.81
C SER A 957 31.06 30.79 15.52
N VAL A 958 30.41 30.82 16.68
CA VAL A 958 30.44 31.87 17.70
C VAL A 958 31.14 31.25 18.90
N ASP A 959 32.28 31.80 19.30
CA ASP A 959 33.09 31.33 20.41
C ASP A 959 32.22 31.00 21.64
N PHE A 960 32.29 29.76 22.11
CA PHE A 960 31.62 29.32 23.34
C PHE A 960 31.90 30.34 24.46
N PRO A 961 30.91 30.72 25.30
CA PRO A 961 30.99 31.87 26.22
C PRO A 961 31.89 31.64 27.45
N GLY A 962 32.95 30.86 27.34
CA GLY A 962 33.94 30.65 28.39
C GLY A 962 34.55 31.97 28.88
N ASP A 963 34.74 32.92 27.97
CA ASP A 963 35.27 34.25 28.33
C ASP A 963 34.24 35.07 29.13
N ILE A 964 32.94 34.92 28.82
CA ILE A 964 31.84 35.58 29.55
C ILE A 964 31.68 34.97 30.95
N LEU A 965 31.81 33.64 31.08
CA LEU A 965 31.77 32.98 32.38
C LEU A 965 33.00 33.34 33.22
N LYS A 966 34.20 33.47 32.61
CA LYS A 966 35.41 33.95 33.29
C LYS A 966 35.24 35.39 33.76
N GLU A 967 34.68 36.25 32.90
CA GLU A 967 34.38 37.64 33.24
C GLU A 967 33.34 37.75 34.38
N LYS A 968 32.29 36.92 34.37
CA LYS A 968 31.32 36.85 35.48
C LYS A 968 31.95 36.29 36.75
N LEU A 969 32.85 35.32 36.65
CA LEU A 969 33.57 34.76 37.80
C LEU A 969 34.45 35.79 38.49
N GLU A 970 35.14 36.63 37.72
CA GLU A 970 35.96 37.74 38.23
C GLU A 970 35.13 38.82 38.94
N LYS A 971 33.89 39.02 38.49
CA LYS A 971 32.97 40.03 39.03
C LYS A 971 32.09 39.51 40.17
N ALA A 972 31.99 38.20 40.35
CA ALA A 972 31.19 37.59 41.41
C ALA A 972 31.85 37.78 42.78
N THR A 973 31.15 38.50 43.67
CA THR A 973 31.59 38.76 45.06
C THR A 973 30.98 37.79 46.06
N ASP A 974 29.85 37.16 45.74
CA ASP A 974 29.22 36.11 46.55
C ASP A 974 29.91 34.74 46.34
N PRO A 975 30.41 34.08 47.41
CA PRO A 975 31.03 32.76 47.32
C PRO A 975 30.14 31.68 46.70
N ALA A 976 28.82 31.73 46.91
CA ALA A 976 27.90 30.72 46.38
C ALA A 976 27.71 30.86 44.87
N GLU A 977 27.52 32.10 44.39
CA GLU A 977 27.46 32.41 42.96
C GLU A 977 28.78 32.08 42.25
N ARG A 978 29.91 32.43 42.88
CA ARG A 978 31.25 32.13 42.36
C ARG A 978 31.49 30.63 42.22
N ALA A 979 31.09 29.82 43.21
CA ALA A 979 31.17 28.36 43.13
C ALA A 979 30.27 27.78 42.02
N LYS A 980 29.09 28.38 41.80
CA LYS A 980 28.18 28.00 40.70
C LYS A 980 28.83 28.30 39.33
N ILE A 981 29.42 29.48 39.17
CA ILE A 981 30.10 29.89 37.92
C ILE A 981 31.37 29.05 37.68
N GLU A 982 32.17 28.75 38.70
CA GLU A 982 33.35 27.86 38.61
C GLU A 982 32.97 26.42 38.22
N ARG A 983 31.81 25.93 38.68
CA ARG A 983 31.29 24.62 38.31
C ARG A 983 30.85 24.62 36.84
N ALA A 984 30.17 25.67 36.39
CA ALA A 984 29.78 25.86 34.99
C ALA A 984 31.00 26.00 34.07
N LEU A 985 32.03 26.76 34.46
CA LEU A 985 33.29 26.89 33.72
C LEU A 985 34.02 25.56 33.58
N ARG A 986 34.12 24.77 34.66
CA ARG A 986 34.70 23.43 34.61
C ARG A 986 33.93 22.49 33.69
N LEU A 987 32.60 22.57 33.67
CA LEU A 987 31.77 21.82 32.73
C LEU A 987 32.03 22.26 31.29
N VAL A 988 32.11 23.56 31.00
CA VAL A 988 32.36 24.10 29.66
C VAL A 988 33.76 23.75 29.14
N ASP A 989 34.80 23.93 29.96
CA ASP A 989 36.18 23.58 29.59
C ASP A 989 36.33 22.06 29.37
N ARG A 990 35.65 21.24 30.17
CA ARG A 990 35.67 19.78 29.99
C ARG A 990 34.80 19.28 28.85
N PHE A 991 33.72 19.97 28.51
CA PHE A 991 32.96 19.74 27.28
C PHE A 991 33.82 20.03 26.04
N LYS A 992 34.64 21.09 26.10
CA LYS A 992 35.65 21.37 25.05
C LYS A 992 36.71 20.26 24.98
N ASP A 993 37.19 19.75 26.12
CA ASP A 993 38.16 18.65 26.14
C ASP A 993 37.56 17.33 25.61
N ALA A 994 36.34 16.98 26.04
CA ALA A 994 35.59 15.81 25.57
C ALA A 994 35.25 15.88 24.07
N TYR A 995 35.14 17.06 23.50
CA TYR A 995 34.99 17.26 22.06
C TYR A 995 36.29 16.94 21.29
N THR A 996 37.44 17.13 21.92
CA THR A 996 38.76 16.83 21.31
C THR A 996 39.23 15.38 21.49
N THR A 997 38.57 14.59 22.35
CA THR A 997 38.90 13.17 22.58
C THR A 997 37.68 12.26 22.40
N ARG A 998 37.83 11.17 21.64
CA ARG A 998 36.75 10.26 21.17
C ARG A 998 36.05 9.41 22.26
N ASP A 999 36.22 9.73 23.56
CA ASP A 999 35.90 8.83 24.68
C ASP A 999 34.89 9.41 25.69
N PHE A 1000 33.74 9.88 25.20
CA PHE A 1000 32.63 10.31 26.07
C PHE A 1000 31.98 9.13 26.84
N SER A 1001 31.96 7.93 26.24
CA SER A 1001 31.41 6.71 26.86
C SER A 1001 32.25 6.20 28.05
N ASP A 1002 33.58 6.35 27.94
CA ASP A 1002 34.55 5.97 28.97
C ASP A 1002 34.47 6.88 30.21
N TRP A 1003 34.05 8.14 30.01
CA TRP A 1003 33.76 9.11 31.07
C TRP A 1003 32.47 8.76 31.83
N ALA A 1004 31.35 8.54 31.12
CA ALA A 1004 30.07 8.17 31.73
C ALA A 1004 30.10 6.81 32.45
N ALA A 1005 31.04 5.94 32.07
CA ALA A 1005 31.26 4.66 32.73
C ALA A 1005 32.17 4.72 33.98
N LYS A 1006 33.02 5.74 34.13
CA LYS A 1006 34.00 5.88 35.23
C LYS A 1006 33.51 6.74 36.40
N GLU A 1007 32.67 7.74 36.16
CA GLU A 1007 32.07 8.56 37.22
C GLU A 1007 30.55 8.35 37.23
N GLU A 1008 29.98 7.94 38.37
CA GLU A 1008 28.57 7.56 38.55
C GLU A 1008 27.60 8.75 38.50
N PHE A 1009 27.64 9.59 37.46
CA PHE A 1009 26.69 10.69 37.34
C PHE A 1009 25.29 10.17 36.99
N THR A 1010 24.31 10.65 37.73
CA THR A 1010 22.89 10.41 37.45
C THR A 1010 22.41 11.31 36.30
N ARG A 1011 21.37 10.86 35.60
CA ARG A 1011 20.73 11.61 34.49
C ARG A 1011 20.36 13.03 34.93
N GLU A 1012 19.89 13.15 36.16
CA GLU A 1012 19.45 14.38 36.78
C GLU A 1012 20.61 15.37 36.93
N GLU A 1013 21.82 14.92 37.25
CA GLU A 1013 22.99 15.79 37.45
C GLU A 1013 23.53 16.38 36.15
N ILE A 1014 23.50 15.61 35.05
CA ILE A 1014 23.95 16.09 33.72
C ILE A 1014 22.97 17.13 33.18
N VAL A 1015 21.66 16.84 33.26
CA VAL A 1015 20.62 17.77 32.80
C VAL A 1015 20.61 19.05 33.65
N GLU A 1016 20.82 18.92 34.96
CA GLU A 1016 20.88 20.06 35.88
C GLU A 1016 22.14 20.91 35.63
N GLY A 1017 23.29 20.31 35.31
CA GLY A 1017 24.49 21.05 34.93
C GLY A 1017 24.32 21.90 33.66
N ILE A 1018 23.64 21.36 32.65
CA ILE A 1018 23.32 22.07 31.40
C ILE A 1018 22.33 23.22 31.66
N LYS A 1019 21.29 22.98 32.44
CA LYS A 1019 20.33 24.02 32.85
C LYS A 1019 21.01 25.14 33.61
N GLN A 1020 21.92 24.82 34.53
CA GLN A 1020 22.67 25.81 35.29
C GLN A 1020 23.58 26.67 34.39
N ILE A 1021 24.21 26.10 33.35
CA ILE A 1021 24.98 26.88 32.36
C ILE A 1021 24.07 27.86 31.61
N MET A 1022 22.89 27.40 31.17
CA MET A 1022 21.91 28.25 30.48
C MET A 1022 21.37 29.39 31.36
N GLU A 1023 21.09 29.10 32.63
CA GLU A 1023 20.63 30.10 33.61
C GLU A 1023 21.72 31.13 33.94
N ILE A 1024 22.95 30.70 34.25
CA ILE A 1024 24.05 31.59 34.67
C ILE A 1024 24.43 32.58 33.57
N CYS A 1025 24.35 32.15 32.31
CA CYS A 1025 24.64 33.01 31.17
C CYS A 1025 23.50 34.01 30.86
N GLU A 1026 22.38 34.00 31.60
CA GLU A 1026 21.19 34.87 31.38
C GLU A 1026 20.73 34.88 29.91
N VAL A 1027 20.96 33.77 29.21
CA VAL A 1027 20.80 33.61 27.76
C VAL A 1027 19.37 33.97 27.37
N GLU A 1028 18.39 33.53 28.16
CA GLU A 1028 16.99 33.62 27.75
C GLU A 1028 16.45 35.05 27.64
N GLN A 1029 16.77 35.94 28.59
CA GLN A 1029 16.17 37.27 28.66
C GLN A 1029 16.91 38.29 27.78
N ARG A 1030 18.26 38.27 27.83
CA ARG A 1030 19.08 39.18 27.02
C ARG A 1030 19.05 38.85 25.53
N ILE A 1031 18.91 37.57 25.17
CA ILE A 1031 18.76 37.15 23.78
C ILE A 1031 17.32 37.37 23.28
N LYS A 1032 16.27 37.16 24.11
CA LYS A 1032 14.91 37.59 23.76
C LYS A 1032 14.86 39.09 23.47
N ASP A 1033 15.48 39.92 24.30
CA ASP A 1033 15.47 41.38 24.12
C ASP A 1033 16.36 41.86 22.97
N TYR A 1034 17.54 41.25 22.78
CA TYR A 1034 18.44 41.60 21.68
C TYR A 1034 17.95 41.08 20.32
N LEU A 1035 17.41 39.85 20.24
CA LEU A 1035 16.93 39.25 19.00
C LEU A 1035 15.53 39.71 18.59
N SER A 1036 14.63 40.01 19.55
CA SER A 1036 13.33 40.63 19.24
C SER A 1036 13.51 42.03 18.65
N LYS A 1037 14.46 42.82 19.18
CA LYS A 1037 14.76 44.17 18.67
C LYS A 1037 15.51 44.17 17.35
N LYS A 1038 16.41 43.21 17.11
CA LYS A 1038 17.29 43.28 15.94
C LYS A 1038 16.77 42.45 14.75
N TRP A 1039 16.29 41.21 14.95
CA TRP A 1039 16.26 40.19 13.87
C TRP A 1039 14.89 39.52 13.61
N GLY A 1040 13.84 39.87 14.35
CA GLY A 1040 12.46 39.42 14.11
C GLY A 1040 12.11 38.02 14.64
N LEU A 1041 10.85 37.88 15.08
CA LEU A 1041 10.30 36.76 15.88
C LEU A 1041 10.56 35.34 15.31
N LYS A 1042 10.62 35.18 13.99
CA LYS A 1042 10.83 33.88 13.33
C LYS A 1042 12.19 33.24 13.57
N ARG A 1043 13.25 34.03 13.81
CA ARG A 1043 14.61 33.48 14.11
C ARG A 1043 14.82 33.16 15.58
N ALA A 1044 14.06 33.78 16.48
CA ALA A 1044 14.08 33.47 17.91
C ALA A 1044 13.43 32.10 18.19
N ILE A 1045 12.43 31.71 17.40
CA ILE A 1045 11.81 30.37 17.46
C ILE A 1045 12.81 29.29 17.04
N ALA A 1046 13.59 29.51 15.97
CA ALA A 1046 14.65 28.58 15.53
C ALA A 1046 15.77 28.38 16.58
N TYR A 1047 15.99 29.36 17.46
CA TYR A 1047 16.97 29.26 18.57
C TYR A 1047 16.40 28.52 19.78
N TYR A 1048 15.09 28.63 20.02
CA TYR A 1048 14.38 27.84 21.04
C TYR A 1048 14.33 26.37 20.62
N GLU A 1049 14.09 26.10 19.33
CA GLU A 1049 14.19 24.77 18.72
C GLU A 1049 15.62 24.20 18.87
N ALA A 1050 16.68 25.01 18.67
CA ALA A 1050 18.05 24.56 18.89
C ALA A 1050 18.38 24.21 20.37
N GLY A 1051 17.76 24.90 21.34
CA GLY A 1051 17.90 24.57 22.76
C GLY A 1051 17.18 23.27 23.16
N ASP A 1052 16.01 23.03 22.55
CA ASP A 1052 15.25 21.78 22.68
C ASP A 1052 15.98 20.61 22.01
N ASP A 1053 16.69 20.87 20.90
CA ASP A 1053 17.52 19.90 20.20
C ASP A 1053 18.81 19.53 20.98
N ILE A 1054 19.39 20.45 21.76
CA ILE A 1054 20.50 20.14 22.68
C ILE A 1054 20.03 19.23 23.81
N LEU A 1055 18.83 19.50 24.36
CA LEU A 1055 18.17 18.62 25.34
C LEU A 1055 17.79 17.25 24.74
N THR A 1056 17.39 17.22 23.47
CA THR A 1056 17.13 16.00 22.71
C THR A 1056 18.41 15.22 22.43
N SER A 1057 19.52 15.90 22.17
CA SER A 1057 20.84 15.27 22.02
C SER A 1057 21.32 14.65 23.34
N ALA A 1058 21.03 15.29 24.48
CA ALA A 1058 21.26 14.71 25.81
C ALA A 1058 20.35 13.50 26.09
N TYR A 1059 19.15 13.45 25.51
CA TYR A 1059 18.24 12.31 25.55
C TYR A 1059 18.79 11.12 24.74
N ASP A 1060 19.33 11.36 23.55
CA ASP A 1060 19.98 10.34 22.71
C ASP A 1060 21.19 9.70 23.43
N VAL A 1061 21.99 10.52 24.12
CA VAL A 1061 23.11 10.06 24.97
C VAL A 1061 22.61 9.21 26.16
N THR A 1062 21.45 9.54 26.75
CA THR A 1062 20.88 8.71 27.82
C THR A 1062 20.30 7.39 27.31
N ALA A 1063 19.76 7.37 26.09
CA ALA A 1063 19.35 6.14 25.42
C ALA A 1063 20.54 5.21 25.16
N GLU A 1064 21.69 5.78 24.80
CA GLU A 1064 22.97 5.06 24.64
C GLU A 1064 23.41 4.39 25.96
N VAL A 1065 23.39 5.13 27.09
CA VAL A 1065 23.75 4.58 28.42
C VAL A 1065 22.81 3.45 28.86
N VAL A 1066 21.52 3.55 28.56
CA VAL A 1066 20.54 2.48 28.86
C VAL A 1066 20.78 1.25 27.97
N ALA A 1067 21.09 1.44 26.68
CA ALA A 1067 21.45 0.36 25.77
C ALA A 1067 22.72 -0.37 26.23
N TRP A 1068 23.75 0.36 26.67
CA TRP A 1068 24.97 -0.21 27.24
C TRP A 1068 24.74 -1.01 28.52
N ARG A 1069 23.86 -0.56 29.43
CA ARG A 1069 23.47 -1.35 30.62
C ARG A 1069 22.80 -2.67 30.22
N ARG A 1070 21.95 -2.66 29.20
CA ARG A 1070 21.28 -3.86 28.69
C ARG A 1070 22.26 -4.81 28.01
N LEU A 1071 23.20 -4.31 27.21
CA LEU A 1071 24.32 -5.09 26.65
C LEU A 1071 25.16 -5.74 27.76
N LYS A 1072 25.46 -5.01 28.83
CA LYS A 1072 26.19 -5.55 30.01
C LYS A 1072 25.41 -6.66 30.71
N GLN A 1073 24.09 -6.52 30.85
CA GLN A 1073 23.22 -7.55 31.41
C GLN A 1073 23.13 -8.79 30.51
N LEU A 1074 23.12 -8.61 29.18
CA LEU A 1074 23.13 -9.69 28.19
C LEU A 1074 24.44 -10.50 28.22
N ASN A 1075 25.57 -9.83 28.45
CA ASN A 1075 26.86 -10.49 28.67
C ASN A 1075 26.87 -11.33 29.96
N GLN A 1076 26.26 -10.84 31.05
CA GLN A 1076 26.11 -11.62 32.30
C GLN A 1076 25.19 -12.83 32.12
N ASN A 1077 24.15 -12.72 31.29
CA ASN A 1077 23.26 -13.82 30.96
C ASN A 1077 23.97 -14.90 30.12
N SER A 1078 24.89 -14.50 29.23
CA SER A 1078 25.70 -15.41 28.40
C SER A 1078 26.60 -16.34 29.21
N ASP A 1079 27.19 -15.86 30.31
CA ASP A 1079 28.02 -16.69 31.20
C ASP A 1079 27.18 -17.69 32.01
N SER A 1080 26.00 -17.26 32.47
CA SER A 1080 25.04 -18.13 33.15
C SER A 1080 24.47 -19.19 32.20
N PHE A 1081 24.32 -18.82 30.92
CA PHE A 1081 23.91 -19.69 29.84
C PHE A 1081 24.92 -20.80 29.56
N LEU A 1082 26.22 -20.48 29.42
CA LEU A 1082 27.26 -21.48 29.17
C LEU A 1082 27.28 -22.55 30.28
N LYS A 1083 27.12 -22.12 31.54
CA LYS A 1083 27.01 -23.03 32.69
C LYS A 1083 25.78 -23.95 32.62
N ALA A 1084 24.63 -23.42 32.20
CA ALA A 1084 23.38 -24.19 32.07
C ALA A 1084 23.45 -25.20 30.91
N THR A 1085 24.07 -24.84 29.79
CA THR A 1085 24.27 -25.71 28.62
C THR A 1085 25.28 -26.81 28.91
N GLU A 1086 26.39 -26.50 29.60
CA GLU A 1086 27.32 -27.52 30.07
C GLU A 1086 26.68 -28.50 31.05
N ALA A 1087 25.87 -28.01 31.99
CA ALA A 1087 25.14 -28.86 32.93
C ALA A 1087 24.13 -29.78 32.22
N SER A 1088 23.39 -29.24 31.25
CA SER A 1088 22.42 -29.99 30.45
C SER A 1088 23.10 -31.01 29.54
N GLY A 1089 24.25 -30.66 28.94
CA GLY A 1089 25.06 -31.56 28.12
C GLY A 1089 25.70 -32.69 28.94
N ARG A 1090 26.16 -32.41 30.17
CA ARG A 1090 26.61 -33.45 31.11
C ARG A 1090 25.47 -34.42 31.46
N ARG A 1091 24.27 -33.90 31.72
CA ARG A 1091 23.10 -34.72 32.04
C ARG A 1091 22.62 -35.56 30.85
N LEU A 1092 22.61 -34.98 29.65
CA LEU A 1092 22.28 -35.69 28.40
C LEU A 1092 23.22 -36.89 28.19
N ARG A 1093 24.53 -36.68 28.29
CA ARG A 1093 25.53 -37.77 28.14
C ARG A 1093 25.33 -38.87 29.18
N LYS A 1094 25.02 -38.50 30.44
CA LYS A 1094 24.74 -39.46 31.51
C LYS A 1094 23.50 -40.30 31.20
N VAL A 1095 22.39 -39.68 30.81
CA VAL A 1095 21.13 -40.37 30.48
C VAL A 1095 21.31 -41.30 29.28
N VAL A 1096 22.03 -40.87 28.23
CA VAL A 1096 22.32 -41.73 27.06
C VAL A 1096 23.20 -42.93 27.44
N ALA A 1097 24.24 -42.72 28.25
CA ALA A 1097 25.08 -43.82 28.74
C ALA A 1097 24.27 -44.81 29.59
N GLU A 1098 23.34 -44.31 30.41
CA GLU A 1098 22.45 -45.15 31.20
C GLU A 1098 21.48 -45.95 30.34
N ILE A 1099 20.91 -45.37 29.27
CA ILE A 1099 20.07 -46.09 28.30
C ILE A 1099 20.87 -47.22 27.63
N HIS A 1100 22.05 -46.90 27.10
CA HIS A 1100 22.91 -47.89 26.44
C HIS A 1100 23.29 -49.04 27.38
N ALA A 1101 23.56 -48.75 28.67
CA ALA A 1101 23.85 -49.78 29.66
C ALA A 1101 22.66 -50.74 29.87
N ARG A 1102 21.41 -50.25 29.89
CA ARG A 1102 20.22 -51.13 30.00
C ARG A 1102 19.92 -51.88 28.71
N GLU A 1103 20.18 -51.29 27.54
CA GLU A 1103 20.03 -51.99 26.25
C GLU A 1103 20.98 -53.18 26.15
N VAL A 1104 22.24 -53.00 26.57
CA VAL A 1104 23.22 -54.11 26.65
C VAL A 1104 22.76 -55.19 27.62
N GLN A 1105 22.18 -54.82 28.78
CA GLN A 1105 21.59 -55.79 29.72
C GLN A 1105 20.39 -56.56 29.15
N LEU A 1106 19.68 -55.97 28.18
CA LEU A 1106 18.59 -56.62 27.44
C LEU A 1106 19.08 -57.51 26.27
N GLY A 1107 20.40 -57.58 26.04
CA GLY A 1107 20.97 -58.26 24.87
C GLY A 1107 20.71 -57.50 23.56
N LEU A 1108 20.48 -56.20 23.63
CA LEU A 1108 20.27 -55.33 22.49
C LEU A 1108 21.51 -54.46 22.23
N ASP A 1109 21.75 -54.12 20.96
CA ASP A 1109 22.82 -53.18 20.62
C ASP A 1109 22.51 -51.77 21.17
N PRO A 1110 23.52 -51.02 21.67
CA PRO A 1110 23.34 -49.64 22.11
C PRO A 1110 22.66 -48.77 21.03
N GLY A 1111 21.56 -48.12 21.39
CA GLY A 1111 20.74 -47.28 20.52
C GLY A 1111 19.70 -48.01 19.67
N SER A 1112 19.51 -49.31 19.87
CA SER A 1112 18.54 -50.13 19.12
C SER A 1112 17.07 -49.86 19.50
N THR A 1113 16.79 -49.36 20.70
CA THR A 1113 15.39 -49.18 21.13
C THR A 1113 14.73 -47.94 20.53
N LYS A 1114 15.38 -47.17 19.63
CA LYS A 1114 14.98 -45.79 19.18
C LYS A 1114 13.48 -45.62 18.91
N GLU A 1115 12.83 -44.86 19.78
CA GLU A 1115 11.50 -44.30 19.55
C GLU A 1115 11.71 -42.80 19.36
N PRO A 1116 11.10 -42.19 18.32
CA PRO A 1116 11.13 -40.75 18.18
C PRO A 1116 10.49 -40.11 19.40
N CYS A 1117 11.08 -39.04 19.94
CA CYS A 1117 10.40 -38.21 20.94
C CYS A 1117 9.06 -37.78 20.36
N ALA A 1118 7.95 -38.30 20.90
CA ALA A 1118 6.63 -37.87 20.51
C ALA A 1118 6.57 -36.35 20.64
N ALA A 1119 6.21 -35.67 19.56
CA ALA A 1119 6.07 -34.22 19.57
C ALA A 1119 4.96 -33.88 20.59
N PRO A 1120 5.21 -32.96 21.54
CA PRO A 1120 4.19 -32.50 22.47
C PRO A 1120 3.05 -31.78 21.74
#